data_AF-U9W1D6-F1
#
_entry.id   AF-U9W1D6-F1
#
_cell.length_a   1.000
_cell.length_b   1.000
_cell.length_c   1.000
_cell.angle_alpha   90.00
_cell.angle_beta   90.00
_cell.angle_gamma   90.00
#
_symmetry.space_group_name_H-M   'P 1'
#
loop_
_entity.id
_entity.type
_entity.pdbx_description
1 polymer ?
#
loop_
_entity_poly.entity_id
_entity_poly.type
_entity_poly.pdbx_seq_one_letter_code
_entity_poly.pdbx_strand_id
1 'polypeptide(L)'
;MASTFTSPVVNSAIRLGTQAFDETDPIQLWPSDSLDAIEVVIRAVYRQVLGNAHVMESERAAVAEAESQLRNHAITVREFIRYIAKSELYRSRFFEPCSRNRFIELNFKHLLGRAPSQYSDIADHSHLLESEGFEAEIDSYLDGDEYDQTFGENTVPYYRGHKSPTGQQVSGFANLLKLLRGAASNDNHLAHQQQARLNQAIMANQISAIAPVTRPTTEWRTPITPEAYALMHPELMHVPEEVKSAIQLGTQAFDETAPVELWANDSAEAVDVVIRAVYRQVLGNAHVMESERAAVTDAESLLHNRQISVRGFIRAIAKSELYRGRFFEPCSRSRFIELNFKHLLGRAPNSYSDIADHGNILETDGFEAEIDSYLDSDEYILAFGENTVPYYRGHQSPTGQKVAGFANLLKLLRGNASNDNNPIYYQSQARLTQALMAEQIDAIAPLSSPANITHTPTVLQAEPELTPEQIATQQTFKGYEPFRQTSPVELVPGASEDEIEVVIRAVYRQVMGNAHIMESERLVVPESKLRSGELSVREFVRQVAKSELYQSRFTDCYRYRAMELHFKHLLGRTPQSFDEMKAHSVILDTEGYEADIDSYINSDEYNNAFGENIVPYYRGYNSAPGQTMVEFTNMLHLLKGASSSDKDLTDNRPRVANGMLPYQEPKVSKPRDAQEILSEIFKFTTSDTVPTAPAEPATQESEQDVVIAKLQQQLAALRPSASIGEFVLRQGTQPKAVLGSNLSQQTDEKAALIERLQGELMEAQALATIGANRLNKWQQRNFR
;
A
#
# COMPACT_ATOMS: atom_id res chain seq x y z
N MET A 1 19.87 22.43 39.65
CA MET A 1 19.64 23.07 38.34
C MET A 1 19.40 21.96 37.33
N ALA A 2 18.14 21.55 37.16
CA ALA A 2 17.76 20.48 36.25
C ALA A 2 17.44 21.10 34.88
N SER A 3 18.27 20.79 33.89
CA SER A 3 18.03 21.15 32.50
C SER A 3 16.84 20.36 32.00
N THR A 4 15.69 21.01 31.86
CA THR A 4 14.53 20.46 31.15
C THR A 4 14.88 20.37 29.66
N PHE A 5 15.37 19.21 29.23
CA PHE A 5 15.37 18.85 27.82
C PHE A 5 13.92 18.55 27.43
N THR A 6 13.23 19.57 26.95
CA THR A 6 11.95 19.42 26.25
C THR A 6 12.28 18.74 24.92
N SER A 7 11.86 17.48 24.75
CA SER A 7 11.94 16.82 23.44
C SER A 7 11.25 17.71 22.39
N PRO A 8 11.92 18.06 21.27
CA PRO A 8 11.24 18.82 20.24
C PRO A 8 10.10 17.93 19.72
N VAL A 9 8.88 18.46 19.78
CA VAL A 9 7.76 17.91 19.00
C VAL A 9 8.29 17.77 17.58
N VAL A 10 8.41 16.52 17.10
CA VAL A 10 8.83 16.27 15.73
C VAL A 10 7.70 16.79 14.85
N ASN A 11 7.79 18.06 14.45
CA ASN A 11 6.90 18.63 13.47
C ASN A 11 6.90 17.72 12.24
N SER A 12 5.73 17.40 11.71
CA SER A 12 5.60 16.63 10.47
C SER A 12 6.49 17.20 9.34
N ALA A 13 6.69 18.52 9.34
CA ALA A 13 7.59 19.25 8.44
C ALA A 13 9.07 18.86 8.56
N ILE A 14 9.57 18.48 9.75
CA ILE A 14 10.94 17.97 9.96
C ILE A 14 11.08 16.58 9.33
N ARG A 15 10.07 15.72 9.52
CA ARG A 15 10.06 14.35 9.00
C ARG A 15 9.95 14.29 7.48
N LEU A 16 9.29 15.28 6.88
CA LEU A 16 9.12 15.42 5.43
C LEU A 16 10.22 16.28 4.78
N GLY A 17 11.08 16.93 5.59
CA GLY A 17 12.19 17.76 5.13
C GLY A 17 11.77 19.10 4.51
N THR A 18 10.55 19.58 4.77
CA THR A 18 9.99 20.78 4.12
C THR A 18 10.38 22.09 4.81
N GLN A 19 10.77 22.06 6.09
CA GLN A 19 11.15 23.28 6.85
C GLN A 19 12.30 24.06 6.21
N ALA A 20 13.26 23.38 5.58
CA ALA A 20 14.39 24.04 4.92
C ALA A 20 13.99 24.97 3.76
N PHE A 21 12.77 24.82 3.23
CA PHE A 21 12.25 25.64 2.13
C PHE A 21 11.32 26.76 2.60
N ASP A 22 10.75 26.65 3.81
CA ASP A 22 9.87 27.68 4.38
C ASP A 22 10.66 28.91 4.89
N GLU A 23 11.95 28.71 5.23
CA GLU A 23 12.82 29.72 5.83
C GLU A 23 13.66 30.53 4.81
N THR A 24 13.61 30.20 3.51
CA THR A 24 14.40 30.90 2.50
C THR A 24 13.57 31.93 1.74
N ASP A 25 13.88 33.22 1.95
CA ASP A 25 13.32 34.31 1.15
C ASP A 25 13.76 34.19 -0.32
N PRO A 26 12.89 34.58 -1.27
CA PRO A 26 13.22 34.51 -2.70
C PRO A 26 14.43 35.39 -3.03
N ILE A 27 15.42 34.80 -3.69
CA ILE A 27 16.65 35.50 -4.09
C ILE A 27 16.36 36.31 -5.35
N GLN A 28 16.47 37.62 -5.26
CA GLN A 28 16.22 38.58 -6.35
C GLN A 28 17.48 39.39 -6.63
N LEU A 29 17.71 39.68 -7.91
CA LEU A 29 18.77 40.57 -8.36
C LEU A 29 18.23 42.00 -8.49
N TRP A 30 18.78 42.93 -7.72
CA TRP A 30 18.47 44.35 -7.82
C TRP A 30 19.55 45.09 -8.63
N PRO A 31 19.19 46.21 -9.30
CA PRO A 31 20.17 47.00 -10.08
C PRO A 31 21.32 47.60 -9.26
N SER A 32 21.21 47.63 -7.92
CA SER A 32 22.20 48.22 -7.01
C SER A 32 22.98 47.18 -6.19
N ASP A 33 22.89 45.90 -6.55
CA ASP A 33 23.50 44.82 -5.77
C ASP A 33 25.03 44.78 -5.88
N SER A 34 25.67 44.35 -4.80
CA SER A 34 27.14 44.14 -4.76
C SER A 34 27.54 42.89 -5.55
N LEU A 35 28.80 42.84 -6.01
CA LEU A 35 29.33 41.67 -6.73
C LEU A 35 29.19 40.36 -5.95
N ASP A 36 29.33 40.41 -4.61
CA ASP A 36 29.15 39.26 -3.74
C ASP A 36 27.70 38.76 -3.74
N ALA A 37 26.72 39.68 -3.80
CA ALA A 37 25.31 39.34 -3.91
C ALA A 37 25.00 38.69 -5.27
N ILE A 38 25.60 39.20 -6.36
CA ILE A 38 25.50 38.57 -7.69
C ILE A 38 26.08 37.15 -7.66
N GLU A 39 27.17 36.92 -6.93
CA GLU A 39 27.73 35.57 -6.79
C GLU A 39 26.78 34.61 -6.06
N VAL A 40 26.06 35.10 -5.03
CA VAL A 40 25.01 34.32 -4.36
C VAL A 40 23.88 33.97 -5.32
N VAL A 41 23.45 34.91 -6.17
CA VAL A 41 22.45 34.67 -7.24
C VAL A 41 22.94 33.59 -8.21
N ILE A 42 24.18 33.69 -8.70
CA ILE A 42 24.76 32.70 -9.62
C ILE A 42 24.77 31.31 -8.98
N ARG A 43 25.22 31.19 -7.72
CA ARG A 43 25.23 29.91 -6.99
C ARG A 43 23.82 29.36 -6.80
N ALA A 44 22.85 30.22 -6.51
CA ALA A 44 21.45 29.82 -6.38
C ALA A 44 20.88 29.30 -7.70
N VAL A 45 21.14 29.98 -8.82
CA VAL A 45 20.72 29.54 -10.16
C VAL A 45 21.30 28.18 -10.49
N TYR A 46 22.61 27.95 -10.27
CA TYR A 46 23.20 26.63 -10.51
C TYR A 46 22.58 25.55 -9.62
N ARG A 47 22.34 25.85 -8.33
CA ARG A 47 21.72 24.91 -7.41
C ARG A 47 20.32 24.50 -7.87
N GLN A 48 19.54 25.45 -8.38
CA GLN A 48 18.17 25.23 -8.84
C GLN A 48 18.13 24.49 -10.19
N VAL A 49 18.77 25.06 -11.22
CA VAL A 49 18.67 24.58 -12.61
C VAL A 49 19.39 23.25 -12.77
N LEU A 50 20.52 23.04 -12.09
CA LEU A 50 21.28 21.79 -12.17
C LEU A 50 20.92 20.78 -11.08
N GLY A 51 19.77 20.96 -10.39
CA GLY A 51 19.22 19.95 -9.50
C GLY A 51 20.13 19.58 -8.33
N ASN A 52 20.80 20.58 -7.74
CA ASN A 52 21.76 20.44 -6.64
C ASN A 52 22.95 19.52 -6.96
N ALA A 53 23.29 19.36 -8.24
CA ALA A 53 24.51 18.70 -8.68
C ALA A 53 25.73 19.61 -8.49
N HIS A 54 26.86 19.02 -8.10
CA HIS A 54 28.13 19.74 -8.07
C HIS A 54 28.57 20.11 -9.49
N VAL A 55 29.05 21.33 -9.68
CA VAL A 55 29.57 21.84 -10.96
C VAL A 55 31.07 21.99 -10.82
N MET A 56 31.83 21.33 -11.70
CA MET A 56 33.29 21.46 -11.71
C MET A 56 33.70 22.79 -12.36
N GLU A 57 34.88 23.32 -12.00
CA GLU A 57 35.39 24.57 -12.58
C GLU A 57 35.53 24.50 -14.11
N SER A 58 35.91 23.33 -14.65
CA SER A 58 35.98 23.10 -16.09
C SER A 58 34.62 23.16 -16.79
N GLU A 59 33.58 22.67 -16.13
CA GLU A 59 32.20 22.72 -16.62
C GLU A 59 31.64 24.14 -16.52
N ARG A 60 32.02 24.87 -15.47
CA ARG A 60 31.68 26.28 -15.28
C ARG A 60 32.30 27.19 -16.33
N ALA A 61 33.48 26.84 -16.84
CA ALA A 61 34.15 27.60 -17.90
C ALA A 61 33.30 27.71 -19.18
N ALA A 62 32.49 26.71 -19.50
CA ALA A 62 31.59 26.74 -20.67
C ALA A 62 30.44 27.77 -20.53
N VAL A 63 30.15 28.22 -19.31
CA VAL A 63 29.09 29.19 -18.99
C VAL A 63 29.68 30.56 -18.55
N ALA A 64 31.00 30.70 -18.54
CA ALA A 64 31.69 31.87 -18.02
C ALA A 64 31.35 33.19 -18.75
N GLU A 65 31.01 33.12 -20.04
CA GLU A 65 30.55 34.28 -20.81
C GLU A 65 29.23 34.82 -20.26
N ALA A 66 28.27 33.94 -19.98
CA ALA A 66 26.98 34.30 -19.41
C ALA A 66 27.13 34.83 -17.97
N GLU A 67 28.03 34.26 -17.16
CA GLU A 67 28.32 34.80 -15.82
C GLU A 67 28.88 36.22 -15.88
N SER A 68 29.78 36.49 -16.84
CA SER A 68 30.38 37.82 -17.02
C SER A 68 29.34 38.84 -17.49
N GLN A 69 28.42 38.43 -18.37
CA GLN A 69 27.30 39.28 -18.80
C GLN A 69 26.34 39.60 -17.65
N LEU A 70 26.06 38.64 -16.77
CA LEU A 70 25.22 38.86 -15.59
C LEU A 70 25.88 39.81 -14.59
N ARG A 71 27.20 39.67 -14.35
CA ARG A 71 27.99 40.59 -13.50
C ARG A 71 27.99 42.03 -14.02
N ASN A 72 27.92 42.19 -15.34
CA ASN A 72 27.84 43.48 -16.00
C ASN A 72 26.38 43.99 -16.11
N HIS A 73 25.40 43.26 -15.59
CA HIS A 73 23.96 43.53 -15.76
C HIS A 73 23.52 43.67 -17.23
N ALA A 74 24.22 43.03 -18.15
CA ALA A 74 23.88 43.04 -19.58
C ALA A 74 22.71 42.09 -19.90
N ILE A 75 22.53 41.05 -19.08
CA ILE A 75 21.45 40.07 -19.18
C ILE A 75 20.68 40.01 -17.85
N THR A 76 19.40 39.65 -17.93
CA THR A 76 18.55 39.41 -16.76
C THR A 76 18.77 38.01 -16.19
N VAL A 77 18.22 37.74 -14.99
CA VAL A 77 18.30 36.41 -14.37
C VAL A 77 17.58 35.37 -15.23
N ARG A 78 16.44 35.74 -15.83
CA ARG A 78 15.71 34.87 -16.77
C ARG A 78 16.56 34.49 -17.98
N GLU A 79 17.20 35.45 -18.64
CA GLU A 79 18.05 35.16 -19.79
C GLU A 79 19.28 34.34 -19.39
N PHE A 80 19.86 34.60 -18.20
CA PHE A 80 20.93 33.77 -17.67
C PHE A 80 20.50 32.30 -17.46
N ILE A 81 19.29 32.08 -16.93
CA ILE A 81 18.70 30.73 -16.80
C ILE A 81 18.48 30.09 -18.17
N ARG A 82 18.01 30.86 -19.16
CA ARG A 82 17.84 30.39 -20.56
C ARG A 82 19.17 29.88 -21.12
N TYR A 83 20.25 30.63 -20.95
CA TYR A 83 21.58 30.22 -21.39
C TYR A 83 22.05 28.92 -20.72
N ILE A 84 21.82 28.75 -19.41
CA ILE A 84 22.20 27.52 -18.70
C ILE A 84 21.36 26.33 -19.16
N ALA A 85 20.04 26.50 -19.29
CA ALA A 85 19.14 25.43 -19.69
C ALA A 85 19.36 24.96 -21.14
N LYS A 86 19.81 25.86 -22.03
CA LYS A 86 20.20 25.52 -23.41
C LYS A 86 21.62 24.96 -23.55
N SER A 87 22.42 24.99 -22.49
CA SER A 87 23.81 24.53 -22.55
C SER A 87 23.94 23.02 -22.80
N GLU A 88 25.06 22.61 -23.41
CA GLU A 88 25.41 21.19 -23.56
C GLU A 88 25.55 20.47 -22.21
N LEU A 89 25.89 21.21 -21.16
CA LEU A 89 25.97 20.69 -19.78
C LEU A 89 24.59 20.23 -19.30
N TYR A 90 23.56 21.07 -19.46
CA TYR A 90 22.20 20.70 -19.07
C TYR A 90 21.68 19.53 -19.93
N ARG A 91 21.96 19.58 -21.24
CA ARG A 91 21.57 18.54 -22.20
C ARG A 91 22.17 17.17 -21.87
N SER A 92 23.48 17.09 -21.64
CA SER A 92 24.16 15.82 -21.32
C SER A 92 23.74 15.22 -19.98
N ARG A 93 23.34 16.05 -19.00
CA ARG A 93 22.91 15.56 -17.67
C ARG A 93 21.46 15.14 -17.61
N PHE A 94 20.56 15.86 -18.28
CA PHE A 94 19.11 15.68 -18.09
C PHE A 94 18.35 15.27 -19.34
N PHE A 95 18.88 15.51 -20.54
CA PHE A 95 18.19 15.15 -21.78
C PHE A 95 18.65 13.80 -22.34
N GLU A 96 19.96 13.62 -22.52
CA GLU A 96 20.52 12.39 -23.11
C GLU A 96 20.29 11.12 -22.26
N PRO A 97 20.52 11.14 -20.93
CA PRO A 97 20.31 9.96 -20.10
C PRO A 97 18.83 9.74 -19.72
N CYS A 98 17.96 10.73 -19.81
CA CYS A 98 16.59 10.60 -19.28
C CYS A 98 15.58 10.19 -20.34
N SER A 99 14.52 9.50 -19.93
CA SER A 99 13.34 9.34 -20.80
C SER A 99 12.65 10.70 -21.03
N ARG A 100 11.95 10.86 -22.16
CA ARG A 100 11.28 12.13 -22.55
C ARG A 100 10.38 12.69 -21.44
N ASN A 101 9.54 11.83 -20.86
CA ASN A 101 8.65 12.22 -19.76
C ASN A 101 9.40 12.58 -18.47
N ARG A 102 10.55 11.93 -18.22
CA ARG A 102 11.41 12.29 -17.08
C ARG A 102 12.07 13.65 -17.28
N PHE A 103 12.51 13.95 -18.50
CA PHE A 103 13.05 15.24 -18.87
C PHE A 103 12.02 16.37 -18.66
N ILE A 104 10.78 16.16 -19.12
CA ILE A 104 9.67 17.10 -18.90
C ILE A 104 9.41 17.30 -17.40
N GLU A 105 9.29 16.23 -16.60
CA GLU A 105 9.13 16.32 -15.14
C GLU A 105 10.25 17.14 -14.47
N LEU A 106 11.49 17.00 -14.94
CA LEU A 106 12.64 17.73 -14.44
C LEU A 106 12.61 19.20 -14.86
N ASN A 107 12.19 19.54 -16.08
CA ASN A 107 12.05 20.93 -16.51
C ASN A 107 11.01 21.67 -15.68
N PHE A 108 9.84 21.06 -15.41
CA PHE A 108 8.85 21.61 -14.48
C PHE A 108 9.44 21.87 -13.09
N LYS A 109 10.30 20.96 -12.62
CA LYS A 109 10.99 21.10 -11.32
C LYS A 109 12.04 22.21 -11.35
N HIS A 110 12.91 22.25 -12.34
CA HIS A 110 14.07 23.15 -12.41
C HIS A 110 13.67 24.58 -12.76
N LEU A 111 12.81 24.76 -13.76
CA LEU A 111 12.46 26.06 -14.31
C LEU A 111 11.24 26.69 -13.62
N LEU A 112 10.18 25.91 -13.36
CA LEU A 112 8.93 26.41 -12.76
C LEU A 112 8.81 26.15 -11.25
N GLY A 113 9.68 25.31 -10.68
CA GLY A 113 9.66 25.01 -9.25
C GLY A 113 8.42 24.24 -8.77
N ARG A 114 7.69 23.59 -9.70
CA ARG A 114 6.49 22.79 -9.42
C ARG A 114 6.52 21.45 -10.14
N ALA A 115 5.59 20.56 -9.82
CA ALA A 115 5.36 19.35 -10.61
C ALA A 115 4.31 19.62 -11.72
N PRO A 116 4.26 18.80 -12.78
CA PRO A 116 3.14 18.80 -13.71
C PRO A 116 1.84 18.50 -12.95
N SER A 117 0.79 19.27 -13.22
CA SER A 117 -0.47 19.14 -12.48
C SER A 117 -1.41 18.18 -13.18
N GLN A 118 -1.44 18.21 -14.50
CA GLN A 118 -2.32 17.42 -15.34
C GLN A 118 -1.52 16.66 -16.40
N TYR A 119 -2.15 15.63 -16.98
CA TYR A 119 -1.54 14.89 -18.07
C TYR A 119 -1.43 15.72 -19.35
N SER A 120 -2.33 16.70 -19.55
CA SER A 120 -2.27 17.64 -20.68
C SER A 120 -0.93 18.37 -20.74
N ASP A 121 -0.43 18.86 -19.60
CA ASP A 121 0.87 19.54 -19.51
C ASP A 121 1.99 18.66 -20.09
N ILE A 122 2.02 17.37 -19.72
CA ILE A 122 3.04 16.43 -20.20
C ILE A 122 2.87 16.13 -21.69
N ALA A 123 1.62 16.00 -22.15
CA ALA A 123 1.30 15.71 -23.54
C ALA A 123 1.68 16.86 -24.47
N ASP A 124 1.36 18.11 -24.10
CA ASP A 124 1.63 19.30 -24.89
C ASP A 124 3.14 19.52 -25.05
N HIS A 125 3.90 19.40 -23.95
CA HIS A 125 5.36 19.48 -23.97
C HIS A 125 6.02 18.30 -24.69
N SER A 126 5.44 17.10 -24.61
CA SER A 126 5.92 15.96 -25.40
C SER A 126 5.73 16.20 -26.90
N HIS A 127 4.61 16.82 -27.30
CA HIS A 127 4.36 17.16 -28.70
C HIS A 127 5.30 18.28 -29.17
N LEU A 128 5.51 19.31 -28.35
CA LEU A 128 6.42 20.42 -28.67
C LEU A 128 7.86 19.93 -28.87
N LEU A 129 8.33 19.06 -27.98
CA LEU A 129 9.66 18.45 -28.09
C LEU A 129 9.83 17.62 -29.37
N GLU A 130 8.75 16.99 -29.85
CA GLU A 130 8.73 16.22 -31.10
C GLU A 130 8.72 17.12 -32.35
N SER A 131 7.98 18.24 -32.32
CA SER A 131 7.84 19.13 -33.47
C SER A 131 8.96 20.15 -33.62
N GLU A 132 9.41 20.77 -32.53
CA GLU A 132 10.31 21.94 -32.55
C GLU A 132 11.67 21.68 -31.88
N GLY A 133 11.79 20.58 -31.12
CA GLY A 133 13.04 20.12 -30.53
C GLY A 133 13.37 20.72 -29.17
N PHE A 134 14.60 20.51 -28.74
CA PHE A 134 15.04 20.77 -27.35
C PHE A 134 15.04 22.24 -26.94
N GLU A 135 15.49 23.15 -27.81
CA GLU A 135 15.62 24.56 -27.44
C GLU A 135 14.25 25.26 -27.32
N ALA A 136 13.33 24.94 -28.24
CA ALA A 136 11.97 25.47 -28.24
C ALA A 136 11.18 25.00 -26.99
N GLU A 137 11.39 23.74 -26.59
CA GLU A 137 10.82 23.21 -25.36
C GLU A 137 11.27 24.00 -24.12
N ILE A 138 12.56 24.39 -24.03
CA ILE A 138 13.06 25.24 -22.93
C ILE A 138 12.48 26.65 -22.98
N ASP A 139 12.41 27.24 -24.17
CA ASP A 139 11.86 28.60 -24.35
C ASP A 139 10.39 28.67 -23.94
N SER A 140 9.59 27.65 -24.26
CA SER A 140 8.19 27.54 -23.87
C SER A 140 7.94 27.70 -22.35
N TYR A 141 8.83 27.16 -21.51
CA TYR A 141 8.71 27.32 -20.05
C TYR A 141 9.05 28.73 -19.57
N LEU A 142 10.03 29.39 -20.19
CA LEU A 142 10.55 30.69 -19.76
C LEU A 142 9.75 31.87 -20.31
N ASP A 143 9.17 31.70 -21.50
CA ASP A 143 8.31 32.68 -22.16
C ASP A 143 6.83 32.52 -21.78
N GLY A 144 6.50 31.54 -20.94
CA GLY A 144 5.14 31.30 -20.45
C GLY A 144 4.69 32.35 -19.42
N ASP A 145 3.41 32.74 -19.50
CA ASP A 145 2.79 33.71 -18.59
C ASP A 145 2.93 33.31 -17.10
N GLU A 146 3.00 32.01 -16.80
CA GLU A 146 3.20 31.52 -15.45
C GLU A 146 4.57 31.93 -14.89
N TYR A 147 5.62 31.86 -15.70
CA TYR A 147 6.98 32.23 -15.27
C TYR A 147 7.03 33.73 -14.95
N ASP A 148 6.48 34.56 -15.84
CA ASP A 148 6.48 36.00 -15.69
C ASP A 148 5.67 36.48 -14.47
N GLN A 149 4.50 35.88 -14.21
CA GLN A 149 3.69 36.23 -13.04
C GLN A 149 4.34 35.85 -11.70
N THR A 150 5.27 34.90 -11.70
CA THR A 150 5.71 34.25 -10.46
C THR A 150 7.16 34.55 -10.10
N PHE A 151 8.03 34.64 -11.10
CA PHE A 151 9.44 34.98 -10.93
C PHE A 151 9.78 36.33 -11.58
N GLY A 152 9.15 36.64 -12.71
CA GLY A 152 9.53 37.79 -13.54
C GLY A 152 10.97 37.67 -14.04
N GLU A 153 11.63 38.80 -14.33
CA GLU A 153 12.95 38.78 -14.97
C GLU A 153 14.15 38.67 -14.01
N ASN A 154 13.94 39.00 -12.72
CA ASN A 154 15.02 39.22 -11.75
C ASN A 154 15.04 38.24 -10.57
N THR A 155 14.04 37.36 -10.46
CA THR A 155 13.96 36.40 -9.35
C THR A 155 14.46 35.03 -9.78
N VAL A 156 15.30 34.39 -8.96
CA VAL A 156 15.72 33.02 -9.21
C VAL A 156 14.55 32.06 -8.93
N PRO A 157 14.26 31.09 -9.82
CA PRO A 157 13.24 30.08 -9.57
C PRO A 157 13.48 29.34 -8.26
N TYR A 158 12.40 29.08 -7.54
CA TYR A 158 12.42 28.38 -6.26
C TYR A 158 11.24 27.39 -6.18
N TYR A 159 11.35 26.40 -5.31
CA TYR A 159 10.32 25.37 -5.18
C TYR A 159 9.07 25.90 -4.50
N ARG A 160 7.93 25.87 -5.21
CA ARG A 160 6.68 26.52 -4.78
C ARG A 160 5.60 25.56 -4.32
N GLY A 161 5.62 24.30 -4.76
CA GLY A 161 4.54 23.35 -4.50
C GLY A 161 4.34 22.94 -3.04
N HIS A 162 5.18 23.38 -2.10
CA HIS A 162 4.99 23.14 -0.65
C HIS A 162 3.93 24.05 -0.02
N LYS A 163 3.73 25.25 -0.55
CA LYS A 163 2.64 26.15 -0.19
C LYS A 163 1.57 25.96 -1.24
N SER A 164 0.46 25.29 -0.92
CA SER A 164 -0.68 25.16 -1.84
C SER A 164 -1.47 26.46 -1.81
N PRO A 165 -1.33 27.38 -2.80
CA PRO A 165 -2.12 28.61 -2.80
C PRO A 165 -3.59 28.26 -3.06
N THR A 166 -4.47 29.17 -2.64
CA THR A 166 -5.92 29.06 -2.86
C THR A 166 -6.22 28.86 -4.35
N GLY A 167 -6.86 27.74 -4.70
CA GLY A 167 -7.28 27.42 -6.07
C GLY A 167 -6.42 26.38 -6.82
N GLN A 168 -5.27 25.94 -6.27
CA GLN A 168 -4.46 24.87 -6.86
C GLN A 168 -4.79 23.47 -6.31
N GLN A 169 -4.49 22.44 -7.09
CA GLN A 169 -4.71 21.05 -6.68
C GLN A 169 -3.73 20.62 -5.58
N VAL A 170 -4.24 19.94 -4.56
CA VAL A 170 -3.44 19.39 -3.45
C VAL A 170 -2.48 18.29 -3.93
N SER A 171 -2.78 17.66 -5.07
CA SER A 171 -1.91 16.66 -5.75
C SER A 171 -0.52 17.23 -6.09
N GLY A 172 -0.44 18.52 -6.42
CA GLY A 172 0.81 19.20 -6.79
C GLY A 172 1.88 19.12 -5.70
N PHE A 173 1.47 19.19 -4.42
CA PHE A 173 2.39 19.08 -3.28
C PHE A 173 3.02 17.68 -3.19
N ALA A 174 2.19 16.64 -3.21
CA ALA A 174 2.66 15.25 -3.11
C ALA A 174 3.52 14.86 -4.32
N ASN A 175 3.12 15.31 -5.51
CA ASN A 175 3.86 15.08 -6.75
C ASN A 175 5.23 15.79 -6.73
N LEU A 176 5.28 17.04 -6.27
CA LEU A 176 6.54 17.75 -6.12
C LEU A 176 7.46 17.06 -5.11
N LEU A 177 6.96 16.63 -3.95
CA LEU A 177 7.76 15.91 -2.95
C LEU A 177 8.30 14.57 -3.46
N LYS A 178 7.58 13.89 -4.36
CA LYS A 178 8.10 12.67 -4.99
C LYS A 178 9.29 12.95 -5.90
N LEU A 179 9.34 14.13 -6.52
CA LEU A 179 10.49 14.61 -7.28
C LEU A 179 11.59 15.18 -6.37
N LEU A 180 11.19 15.88 -5.31
CA LEU A 180 12.04 16.62 -4.38
C LEU A 180 12.26 15.74 -3.13
N ARG A 181 13.16 14.76 -3.26
CA ARG A 181 13.49 13.75 -2.23
C ARG A 181 14.27 14.33 -1.02
N GLY A 182 14.12 15.62 -0.73
CA GLY A 182 14.80 16.37 0.34
C GLY A 182 15.75 17.47 -0.15
N ALA A 183 16.16 18.37 0.74
CA ALA A 183 16.97 19.56 0.41
C ALA A 183 18.40 19.26 -0.08
N ALA A 184 18.89 18.04 0.15
CA ALA A 184 20.22 17.58 -0.28
C ALA A 184 20.15 16.58 -1.45
N SER A 185 18.97 16.31 -2.02
CA SER A 185 18.85 15.37 -3.14
C SER A 185 19.53 15.93 -4.39
N ASN A 186 20.27 15.08 -5.12
CA ASN A 186 20.80 15.40 -6.45
C ASN A 186 19.93 14.71 -7.51
N ASP A 187 19.48 15.45 -8.51
CA ASP A 187 18.64 14.92 -9.59
C ASP A 187 19.40 14.12 -10.64
N ASN A 188 20.72 14.26 -10.72
CA ASN A 188 21.62 13.53 -11.63
C ASN A 188 22.20 12.24 -11.00
N HIS A 189 21.48 11.59 -10.07
CA HIS A 189 22.00 10.40 -9.40
C HIS A 189 21.75 9.13 -10.24
N LEU A 190 22.84 8.54 -10.77
CA LEU A 190 22.85 7.34 -11.63
C LEU A 190 22.16 6.09 -11.02
N ALA A 191 22.05 6.01 -9.68
CA ALA A 191 21.40 4.88 -9.00
C ALA A 191 19.86 4.93 -9.05
N HIS A 192 19.26 6.05 -9.44
CA HIS A 192 17.82 6.15 -9.64
C HIS A 192 17.47 5.91 -11.10
N GLN A 193 16.49 5.04 -11.36
CA GLN A 193 15.98 4.74 -12.69
C GLN A 193 15.68 6.05 -13.46
N GLN A 194 16.19 6.17 -14.69
CA GLN A 194 16.02 7.31 -15.62
C GLN A 194 14.59 7.44 -16.19
N GLN A 195 13.61 6.85 -15.49
CA GLN A 195 12.21 6.78 -15.87
C GLN A 195 11.39 7.86 -15.16
N ALA A 196 10.27 8.23 -15.78
CA ALA A 196 9.34 9.22 -15.24
C ALA A 196 8.70 8.70 -13.93
N ARG A 197 8.66 9.55 -12.89
CA ARG A 197 8.20 9.15 -11.55
C ARG A 197 6.70 9.44 -11.34
N LEU A 198 6.18 10.43 -12.03
CA LEU A 198 4.83 10.93 -11.87
C LEU A 198 3.90 10.48 -12.99
N ASN A 199 4.42 10.21 -14.19
CA ASN A 199 3.61 9.91 -15.37
C ASN A 199 2.47 8.91 -15.11
N GLN A 200 2.75 7.75 -14.51
CA GLN A 200 1.72 6.75 -14.21
C GLN A 200 0.65 7.25 -13.21
N ALA A 201 1.07 8.03 -12.20
CA ALA A 201 0.15 8.58 -11.21
C ALA A 201 -0.72 9.69 -11.83
N ILE A 202 -0.14 10.54 -12.68
CA ILE A 202 -0.85 11.63 -13.36
C ILE A 202 -1.83 11.07 -14.39
N MET A 203 -1.44 10.05 -15.18
CA MET A 203 -2.33 9.36 -16.12
C MET A 203 -3.55 8.74 -15.42
N ALA A 204 -3.34 8.16 -14.23
CA ALA A 204 -4.40 7.58 -13.43
C ALA A 204 -5.21 8.63 -12.63
N ASN A 205 -4.84 9.92 -12.70
CA ASN A 205 -5.34 11.00 -11.86
C ASN A 205 -5.31 10.65 -10.35
N GLN A 206 -4.21 10.01 -9.93
CA GLN A 206 -3.97 9.56 -8.57
C GLN A 206 -2.87 10.39 -7.90
N ILE A 207 -3.02 10.60 -6.60
CA ILE A 207 -2.00 11.25 -5.78
C ILE A 207 -0.83 10.29 -5.62
N SER A 208 0.38 10.74 -5.95
CA SER A 208 1.55 9.88 -5.85
C SER A 208 1.95 9.62 -4.39
N ALA A 209 2.26 8.37 -4.06
CA ALA A 209 2.69 7.99 -2.71
C ALA A 209 4.03 8.65 -2.35
N ILE A 210 4.06 9.40 -1.25
CA ILE A 210 5.27 10.01 -0.71
C ILE A 210 6.05 8.93 0.05
N ALA A 211 7.08 8.39 -0.59
CA ALA A 211 8.03 7.53 0.12
C ALA A 211 8.83 8.40 1.11
N PRO A 212 8.94 8.00 2.40
CA PRO A 212 9.86 8.68 3.31
C PRO A 212 11.27 8.61 2.72
N VAL A 213 12.07 9.65 2.95
CA VAL A 213 13.51 9.62 2.65
C VAL A 213 14.13 8.61 3.61
N THR A 214 14.07 7.33 3.25
CA THR A 214 14.74 6.27 3.97
C THR A 214 16.21 6.63 4.02
N ARG A 215 16.82 6.56 5.21
CA ARG A 215 18.28 6.57 5.35
C ARG A 215 18.83 5.68 4.24
N PRO A 216 19.81 6.14 3.45
CA PRO A 216 20.44 5.24 2.52
C PRO A 216 21.03 4.12 3.39
N THR A 217 20.52 2.91 3.24
CA THR A 217 21.31 1.72 3.52
C THR A 217 22.41 1.68 2.46
N THR A 218 23.33 2.65 2.52
CA THR A 218 24.68 2.43 2.05
C THR A 218 25.28 1.51 3.11
N GLU A 219 25.08 0.21 2.93
CA GLU A 219 26.16 -0.70 3.26
C GLU A 219 27.41 -0.11 2.60
N TRP A 220 28.41 0.24 3.40
CA TRP A 220 29.70 0.66 2.89
C TRP A 220 30.24 -0.49 2.03
N ARG A 221 30.05 -0.40 0.71
CA ARG A 221 30.72 -1.30 -0.24
C ARG A 221 32.16 -0.83 -0.36
N THR A 222 33.07 -1.67 0.10
CA THR A 222 34.51 -1.55 -0.14
C THR A 222 34.78 -1.47 -1.65
N PRO A 223 35.85 -0.78 -2.09
CA PRO A 223 36.23 -0.74 -3.48
C PRO A 223 36.44 -2.16 -4.02
N ILE A 224 35.68 -2.47 -5.06
CA ILE A 224 35.55 -3.79 -5.65
C ILE A 224 36.85 -4.09 -6.43
N THR A 225 37.46 -5.26 -6.18
CA THR A 225 38.62 -5.73 -6.94
C THR A 225 38.23 -5.97 -8.42
N PRO A 226 39.16 -5.84 -9.39
CA PRO A 226 38.84 -5.96 -10.81
C PRO A 226 38.13 -7.28 -11.20
N GLU A 227 38.39 -8.36 -10.46
CA GLU A 227 37.70 -9.66 -10.63
C GLU A 227 36.23 -9.60 -10.20
N ALA A 228 35.91 -8.87 -9.14
CA ALA A 228 34.53 -8.65 -8.70
C ALA A 228 33.82 -7.59 -9.57
N TYR A 229 34.56 -6.71 -10.25
CA TYR A 229 34.02 -5.78 -11.27
C TYR A 229 33.58 -6.53 -12.53
N ALA A 230 34.34 -7.54 -12.96
CA ALA A 230 33.99 -8.43 -14.07
C ALA A 230 32.74 -9.30 -13.78
N LEU A 231 32.52 -9.65 -12.50
CA LEU A 231 31.31 -10.37 -12.07
C LEU A 231 30.10 -9.45 -11.86
N MET A 232 30.29 -8.14 -11.66
CA MET A 232 29.21 -7.15 -11.49
C MET A 232 28.78 -6.47 -12.80
N HIS A 233 29.61 -6.47 -13.85
CA HIS A 233 29.28 -5.88 -15.16
C HIS A 233 29.32 -6.93 -16.28
N PRO A 234 28.27 -7.76 -16.44
CA PRO A 234 28.18 -8.71 -17.56
C PRO A 234 27.96 -8.03 -18.92
N GLU A 235 27.72 -6.72 -18.96
CA GLU A 235 27.34 -5.95 -20.16
C GLU A 235 28.49 -5.69 -21.15
N LEU A 236 29.75 -5.95 -20.80
CA LEU A 236 30.87 -5.84 -21.75
C LEU A 236 31.00 -7.04 -22.69
N MET A 237 30.22 -8.10 -22.48
CA MET A 237 29.89 -9.07 -23.52
C MET A 237 28.51 -8.67 -24.05
N HIS A 238 28.43 -8.18 -25.28
CA HIS A 238 27.18 -7.80 -25.92
C HIS A 238 26.34 -9.07 -26.15
N VAL A 239 25.58 -9.48 -25.13
CA VAL A 239 24.57 -10.52 -25.23
C VAL A 239 23.41 -9.93 -26.03
N PRO A 240 23.09 -10.45 -27.23
CA PRO A 240 22.04 -9.89 -28.09
C PRO A 240 20.74 -9.69 -27.31
N GLU A 241 19.95 -8.64 -27.62
CA GLU A 241 18.67 -8.38 -26.93
C GLU A 241 17.73 -9.59 -26.95
N GLU A 242 17.79 -10.40 -28.01
CA GLU A 242 17.09 -11.69 -28.13
C GLU A 242 17.41 -12.61 -26.95
N VAL A 243 18.68 -12.72 -26.58
CA VAL A 243 19.15 -13.56 -25.48
C VAL A 243 18.71 -12.97 -24.12
N LYS A 244 18.67 -11.64 -23.97
CA LYS A 244 18.12 -10.99 -22.74
C LYS A 244 16.63 -11.26 -22.57
N SER A 245 15.85 -11.15 -23.64
CA SER A 245 14.42 -11.49 -23.61
C SER A 245 14.19 -12.98 -23.33
N ALA A 246 15.06 -13.85 -23.86
CA ALA A 246 15.03 -15.28 -23.60
C ALA A 246 15.40 -15.65 -22.16
N ILE A 247 16.35 -14.93 -21.54
CA ILE A 247 16.68 -15.06 -20.10
C ILE A 247 15.47 -14.66 -19.26
N GLN A 248 14.85 -13.53 -19.60
CA GLN A 248 13.75 -12.95 -18.83
C GLN A 248 12.45 -13.77 -18.92
N LEU A 249 12.22 -14.43 -20.07
CA LEU A 249 11.09 -15.32 -20.30
C LEU A 249 11.41 -16.81 -19.97
N GLY A 250 12.69 -17.13 -19.71
CA GLY A 250 13.17 -18.48 -19.43
C GLY A 250 13.26 -19.42 -20.64
N THR A 251 13.21 -18.88 -21.87
CA THR A 251 13.22 -19.67 -23.11
C THR A 251 14.59 -20.17 -23.55
N GLN A 252 15.69 -19.70 -22.94
CA GLN A 252 17.03 -20.24 -23.20
C GLN A 252 17.15 -21.75 -22.93
N ALA A 253 16.33 -22.26 -22.01
CA ALA A 253 16.32 -23.69 -21.67
C ALA A 253 15.91 -24.60 -22.84
N PHE A 254 15.24 -24.07 -23.86
CA PHE A 254 14.80 -24.83 -25.04
C PHE A 254 15.89 -24.95 -26.11
N ASP A 255 16.76 -23.94 -26.23
CA ASP A 255 17.80 -23.90 -27.27
C ASP A 255 19.03 -24.77 -26.89
N GLU A 256 19.24 -25.02 -25.60
CA GLU A 256 20.37 -25.83 -25.09
C GLU A 256 20.08 -27.35 -25.06
N THR A 257 18.84 -27.80 -25.26
CA THR A 257 18.48 -29.22 -25.23
C THR A 257 18.58 -29.84 -26.62
N ALA A 258 19.81 -30.08 -27.10
CA ALA A 258 20.02 -30.96 -28.24
C ALA A 258 19.40 -32.35 -27.94
N PRO A 259 18.76 -33.01 -28.93
CA PRO A 259 18.16 -34.32 -28.72
C PRO A 259 19.24 -35.32 -28.29
N VAL A 260 19.03 -35.95 -27.13
CA VAL A 260 19.91 -37.01 -26.62
C VAL A 260 19.38 -38.33 -27.16
N GLU A 261 20.08 -38.88 -28.16
CA GLU A 261 19.78 -40.16 -28.79
C GLU A 261 20.77 -41.23 -28.32
N LEU A 262 20.28 -42.46 -28.14
CA LEU A 262 21.12 -43.63 -27.89
C LEU A 262 21.26 -44.46 -29.18
N TRP A 263 22.47 -44.56 -29.72
CA TRP A 263 22.77 -45.34 -30.91
C TRP A 263 23.38 -46.72 -30.57
N ALA A 264 23.33 -47.63 -31.55
CA ALA A 264 23.72 -49.02 -31.38
C ALA A 264 25.21 -49.23 -31.01
N ASN A 265 26.09 -48.24 -31.23
CA ASN A 265 27.54 -48.35 -31.03
C ASN A 265 28.11 -47.43 -29.93
N ASP A 266 27.26 -46.82 -29.10
CA ASP A 266 27.72 -45.81 -28.12
C ASP A 266 28.50 -46.40 -26.94
N SER A 267 29.28 -45.57 -26.24
CA SER A 267 30.04 -46.00 -25.04
C SER A 267 29.14 -46.20 -23.81
N ALA A 268 29.64 -46.90 -22.78
CA ALA A 268 28.92 -47.03 -21.50
C ALA A 268 28.66 -45.65 -20.84
N GLU A 269 29.62 -44.72 -20.97
CA GLU A 269 29.47 -43.35 -20.48
C GLU A 269 28.34 -42.59 -21.19
N ALA A 270 28.10 -42.86 -22.47
CA ALA A 270 26.97 -42.27 -23.20
C ALA A 270 25.63 -42.79 -22.67
N VAL A 271 25.54 -44.07 -22.29
CA VAL A 271 24.35 -44.62 -21.62
C VAL A 271 24.09 -43.91 -20.30
N ASP A 272 25.13 -43.62 -19.50
CA ASP A 272 24.98 -42.86 -18.26
C ASP A 272 24.47 -41.43 -18.50
N VAL A 273 24.89 -40.77 -19.59
CA VAL A 273 24.37 -39.46 -20.00
C VAL A 273 22.89 -39.55 -20.35
N VAL A 274 22.48 -40.59 -21.08
CA VAL A 274 21.06 -40.87 -21.40
C VAL A 274 20.26 -41.09 -20.13
N ILE A 275 20.76 -41.91 -19.19
CA ILE A 275 20.09 -42.17 -17.90
C ILE A 275 19.87 -40.86 -17.13
N ARG A 276 20.91 -40.01 -17.04
CA ARG A 276 20.80 -38.70 -16.37
C ARG A 276 19.82 -37.76 -17.07
N ALA A 277 19.81 -37.75 -18.41
CA ALA A 277 18.88 -36.96 -19.20
C ALA A 277 17.43 -37.42 -18.98
N VAL A 278 17.17 -38.73 -18.99
CA VAL A 278 15.85 -39.32 -18.72
C VAL A 278 15.38 -38.95 -17.32
N TYR A 279 16.23 -39.06 -16.29
CA TYR A 279 15.84 -38.66 -14.94
C TYR A 279 15.54 -37.17 -14.83
N ARG A 280 16.35 -36.32 -15.46
CA ARG A 280 16.11 -34.87 -15.47
C ARG A 280 14.76 -34.54 -16.11
N GLN A 281 14.42 -35.21 -17.20
CA GLN A 281 13.18 -34.96 -17.93
C GLN A 281 11.95 -35.54 -17.21
N VAL A 282 11.94 -36.85 -16.97
CA VAL A 282 10.77 -37.57 -16.45
C VAL A 282 10.48 -37.18 -15.00
N LEU A 283 11.51 -36.91 -14.19
CA LEU A 283 11.35 -36.53 -12.79
C LEU A 283 11.36 -35.02 -12.56
N GLY A 284 11.18 -34.21 -13.61
CA GLY A 284 10.97 -32.77 -13.48
C GLY A 284 12.11 -32.03 -12.79
N ASN A 285 13.35 -32.40 -13.11
CA ASN A 285 14.58 -31.84 -12.54
C ASN A 285 14.70 -31.96 -11.01
N ALA A 286 14.00 -32.93 -10.41
CA ALA A 286 14.16 -33.27 -9.01
C ALA A 286 15.42 -34.12 -8.80
N HIS A 287 16.17 -33.84 -7.72
CA HIS A 287 17.25 -34.72 -7.29
C HIS A 287 16.68 -36.09 -6.87
N VAL A 288 17.33 -37.17 -7.31
CA VAL A 288 16.98 -38.54 -6.95
C VAL A 288 18.04 -39.05 -5.99
N MET A 289 17.63 -39.40 -4.78
CA MET A 289 18.53 -39.95 -3.77
C MET A 289 18.92 -41.38 -4.14
N GLU A 290 20.09 -41.83 -3.72
CA GLU A 290 20.58 -43.18 -4.02
C GLU A 290 19.64 -44.29 -3.50
N SER A 291 19.01 -44.05 -2.34
CA SER A 291 17.98 -44.96 -1.80
C SER A 291 16.70 -45.02 -2.65
N GLU A 292 16.36 -43.93 -3.34
CA GLU A 292 15.19 -43.87 -4.22
C GLU A 292 15.50 -44.49 -5.59
N ARG A 293 16.76 -44.42 -6.04
CA ARG A 293 17.23 -45.10 -7.25
C ARG A 293 17.08 -46.62 -7.17
N ALA A 294 17.07 -47.19 -5.97
CA ALA A 294 16.89 -48.63 -5.75
C ALA A 294 15.61 -49.18 -6.41
N ALA A 295 14.53 -48.38 -6.49
CA ALA A 295 13.29 -48.78 -7.15
C ALA A 295 13.39 -48.86 -8.69
N VAL A 296 14.46 -48.32 -9.28
CA VAL A 296 14.67 -48.21 -10.74
C VAL A 296 15.96 -48.92 -11.18
N THR A 297 16.77 -49.45 -10.26
CA THR A 297 18.07 -50.08 -10.54
C THR A 297 17.97 -51.26 -11.51
N ASP A 298 16.89 -52.02 -11.48
CA ASP A 298 16.64 -53.11 -12.43
C ASP A 298 16.54 -52.59 -13.86
N ALA A 299 15.82 -51.48 -14.06
CA ALA A 299 15.66 -50.84 -15.36
C ALA A 299 16.96 -50.20 -15.84
N GLU A 300 17.77 -49.59 -14.95
CA GLU A 300 19.09 -49.06 -15.28
C GLU A 300 20.02 -50.17 -15.80
N SER A 301 20.03 -51.32 -15.10
CA SER A 301 20.85 -52.48 -15.48
C SER A 301 20.43 -53.05 -16.83
N LEU A 302 19.11 -53.12 -17.10
CA LEU A 302 18.58 -53.57 -18.39
C LEU A 302 18.96 -52.63 -19.54
N LEU A 303 18.96 -51.30 -19.31
CA LEU A 303 19.39 -50.32 -20.32
C LEU A 303 20.90 -50.40 -20.54
N HIS A 304 21.69 -50.54 -19.48
CA HIS A 304 23.14 -50.71 -19.57
C HIS A 304 23.53 -51.99 -20.34
N ASN A 305 22.72 -53.05 -20.21
CA ASN A 305 22.83 -54.29 -20.97
C ASN A 305 22.17 -54.23 -22.37
N ARG A 306 21.55 -53.10 -22.74
CA ARG A 306 20.84 -52.87 -24.01
C ARG A 306 19.71 -53.86 -24.29
N GLN A 307 19.08 -54.39 -23.24
CA GLN A 307 17.95 -55.31 -23.35
C GLN A 307 16.62 -54.57 -23.54
N ILE A 308 16.58 -53.29 -23.14
CA ILE A 308 15.43 -52.40 -23.31
C ILE A 308 15.83 -51.17 -24.13
N SER A 309 14.90 -50.61 -24.89
CA SER A 309 15.06 -49.33 -25.58
C SER A 309 14.92 -48.15 -24.62
N VAL A 310 15.28 -46.94 -25.04
CA VAL A 310 15.11 -45.72 -24.23
C VAL A 310 13.63 -45.51 -23.88
N ARG A 311 12.72 -45.77 -24.82
CA ARG A 311 11.26 -45.77 -24.56
C ARG A 311 10.84 -46.84 -23.55
N GLY A 312 11.41 -48.05 -23.64
CA GLY A 312 11.17 -49.11 -22.66
C GLY A 312 11.64 -48.72 -21.25
N PHE A 313 12.78 -48.05 -21.17
CA PHE A 313 13.32 -47.51 -19.92
C PHE A 313 12.45 -46.38 -19.35
N ILE A 314 12.00 -45.43 -20.16
CA ILE A 314 11.07 -44.37 -19.74
C ILE A 314 9.75 -44.96 -19.23
N ARG A 315 9.22 -45.99 -19.90
CA ARG A 315 8.02 -46.71 -19.46
C ARG A 315 8.22 -47.30 -18.06
N ALA A 316 9.35 -47.96 -17.81
CA ALA A 316 9.65 -48.54 -16.51
C ALA A 316 9.75 -47.47 -15.39
N ILE A 317 10.34 -46.30 -15.68
CA ILE A 317 10.42 -45.19 -14.72
C ILE A 317 9.05 -44.59 -14.44
N ALA A 318 8.26 -44.31 -15.48
CA ALA A 318 6.95 -43.68 -15.34
C ALA A 318 5.95 -44.59 -14.62
N LYS A 319 6.09 -45.92 -14.72
CA LYS A 319 5.30 -46.90 -13.97
C LYS A 319 5.81 -47.18 -12.55
N SER A 320 6.98 -46.67 -12.17
CA SER A 320 7.57 -46.94 -10.86
C SER A 320 6.77 -46.30 -9.71
N GLU A 321 6.89 -46.88 -8.52
CA GLU A 321 6.34 -46.31 -7.28
C GLU A 321 6.94 -44.92 -6.97
N LEU A 322 8.17 -44.67 -7.42
CA LEU A 322 8.85 -43.38 -7.27
C LEU A 322 8.12 -42.26 -8.04
N TYR A 323 7.76 -42.52 -9.29
CA TYR A 323 7.01 -41.55 -10.10
C TYR A 323 5.60 -41.36 -9.53
N ARG A 324 4.95 -42.44 -9.12
CA ARG A 324 3.61 -42.44 -8.50
C ARG A 324 3.58 -41.61 -7.21
N GLY A 325 4.50 -41.83 -6.27
CA GLY A 325 4.55 -41.11 -5.00
C GLY A 325 4.86 -39.61 -5.16
N ARG A 326 5.62 -39.23 -6.19
CA ARG A 326 5.98 -37.82 -6.44
C ARG A 326 4.91 -37.02 -7.17
N PHE A 327 4.26 -37.61 -8.18
CA PHE A 327 3.40 -36.85 -9.08
C PHE A 327 1.94 -37.29 -9.08
N PHE A 328 1.62 -38.52 -8.68
CA PHE A 328 0.24 -39.01 -8.69
C PHE A 328 -0.45 -38.82 -7.33
N GLU A 329 0.19 -39.20 -6.23
CA GLU A 329 -0.40 -39.11 -4.89
C GLU A 329 -0.62 -37.67 -4.37
N PRO A 330 0.33 -36.73 -4.52
CA PRO A 330 0.15 -35.36 -4.01
C PRO A 330 -0.60 -34.41 -4.96
N CYS A 331 -0.85 -34.82 -6.22
CA CYS A 331 -1.45 -33.96 -7.24
C CYS A 331 -2.92 -34.30 -7.50
N SER A 332 -3.71 -33.31 -7.92
CA SER A 332 -5.01 -33.57 -8.54
C SER A 332 -4.84 -34.30 -9.88
N ARG A 333 -5.86 -35.07 -10.28
CA ARG A 333 -5.85 -35.84 -11.54
C ARG A 333 -5.51 -34.98 -12.76
N SER A 334 -6.12 -33.80 -12.87
CA SER A 334 -5.86 -32.90 -14.01
C SER A 334 -4.46 -32.29 -13.97
N ARG A 335 -3.89 -32.05 -12.78
CA ARG A 335 -2.50 -31.60 -12.63
C ARG A 335 -1.52 -32.71 -13.02
N PHE A 336 -1.81 -33.95 -12.64
CA PHE A 336 -1.04 -35.12 -13.03
C PHE A 336 -1.01 -35.28 -14.56
N ILE A 337 -2.16 -35.13 -15.22
CA ILE A 337 -2.26 -35.13 -16.69
C ILE A 337 -1.40 -34.01 -17.31
N GLU A 338 -1.50 -32.76 -16.83
CA GLU A 338 -0.66 -31.65 -17.31
C GLU A 338 0.85 -31.95 -17.19
N LEU A 339 1.26 -32.60 -16.09
CA LEU A 339 2.64 -33.00 -15.86
C LEU A 339 3.07 -34.13 -16.79
N ASN A 340 2.22 -35.13 -17.07
CA ASN A 340 2.55 -36.19 -18.03
C ASN A 340 2.77 -35.63 -19.44
N PHE A 341 1.92 -34.70 -19.89
CA PHE A 341 2.13 -33.99 -21.16
C PHE A 341 3.49 -33.26 -21.19
N LYS A 342 3.89 -32.66 -20.07
CA LYS A 342 5.19 -32.01 -19.92
C LYS A 342 6.36 -33.01 -19.94
N HIS A 343 6.32 -34.04 -19.11
CA HIS A 343 7.42 -34.98 -18.88
C HIS A 343 7.62 -35.94 -20.07
N LEU A 344 6.53 -36.51 -20.59
CA LEU A 344 6.58 -37.57 -21.61
C LEU A 344 6.50 -37.02 -23.04
N LEU A 345 5.67 -36.00 -23.28
CA LEU A 345 5.48 -35.44 -24.63
C LEU A 345 6.22 -34.11 -24.86
N GLY A 346 6.77 -33.50 -23.82
CA GLY A 346 7.53 -32.25 -23.93
C GLY A 346 6.68 -31.04 -24.36
N ARG A 347 5.36 -31.10 -24.17
CA ARG A 347 4.41 -30.03 -24.52
C ARG A 347 3.32 -29.85 -23.47
N ALA A 348 2.52 -28.80 -23.58
CA ALA A 348 1.29 -28.66 -22.80
C ALA A 348 0.09 -29.34 -23.51
N PRO A 349 -1.00 -29.64 -22.78
CA PRO A 349 -2.28 -29.99 -23.40
C PRO A 349 -2.75 -28.87 -24.33
N ASN A 350 -3.25 -29.23 -25.52
CA ASN A 350 -3.66 -28.24 -26.54
C ASN A 350 -5.11 -27.79 -26.35
N SER A 351 -5.93 -28.69 -25.81
CA SER A 351 -7.36 -28.53 -25.63
C SER A 351 -7.80 -29.16 -24.31
N TYR A 352 -8.95 -28.73 -23.81
CA TYR A 352 -9.58 -29.41 -22.68
C TYR A 352 -9.97 -30.86 -23.01
N SER A 353 -10.23 -31.17 -24.29
CA SER A 353 -10.48 -32.55 -24.75
C SER A 353 -9.35 -33.51 -24.38
N ASP A 354 -8.09 -33.09 -24.57
CA ASP A 354 -6.92 -33.90 -24.21
C ASP A 354 -6.95 -34.26 -22.71
N ILE A 355 -7.33 -33.31 -21.84
CA ILE A 355 -7.42 -33.55 -20.39
C ILE A 355 -8.60 -34.45 -20.06
N ALA A 356 -9.73 -34.30 -20.76
CA ALA A 356 -10.92 -35.10 -20.53
C ALA A 356 -10.69 -36.57 -20.94
N ASP A 357 -10.08 -36.82 -22.10
CA ASP A 357 -9.85 -38.16 -22.64
C ASP A 357 -8.91 -38.96 -21.73
N HIS A 358 -7.79 -38.36 -21.34
CA HIS A 358 -6.85 -38.94 -20.36
C HIS A 358 -7.43 -39.07 -18.95
N GLY A 359 -8.32 -38.14 -18.57
CA GLY A 359 -9.11 -38.27 -17.34
C GLY A 359 -10.00 -39.51 -17.34
N ASN A 360 -10.62 -39.82 -18.48
CA ASN A 360 -11.47 -41.00 -18.64
C ASN A 360 -10.64 -42.29 -18.61
N ILE A 361 -9.49 -42.35 -19.31
CA ILE A 361 -8.59 -43.50 -19.31
C ILE A 361 -8.09 -43.80 -17.89
N LEU A 362 -7.71 -42.76 -17.15
CA LEU A 362 -7.28 -42.92 -15.76
C LEU A 362 -8.39 -43.46 -14.85
N GLU A 363 -9.66 -43.14 -15.15
CA GLU A 363 -10.82 -43.63 -14.41
C GLU A 363 -11.22 -45.07 -14.79
N THR A 364 -11.11 -45.43 -16.07
CA THR A 364 -11.51 -46.75 -16.57
C THR A 364 -10.43 -47.81 -16.42
N ASP A 365 -9.20 -47.49 -16.82
CA ASP A 365 -8.11 -48.45 -17.03
C ASP A 365 -6.95 -48.27 -16.02
N GLY A 366 -6.96 -47.17 -15.27
CA GLY A 366 -6.04 -46.91 -14.17
C GLY A 366 -4.70 -46.28 -14.57
N PHE A 367 -3.79 -46.19 -13.60
CA PHE A 367 -2.54 -45.43 -13.71
C PHE A 367 -1.57 -45.94 -14.79
N GLU A 368 -1.38 -47.26 -14.89
CA GLU A 368 -0.41 -47.81 -15.85
C GLU A 368 -0.88 -47.67 -17.29
N ALA A 369 -2.18 -47.87 -17.54
CA ALA A 369 -2.78 -47.70 -18.85
C ALA A 369 -2.72 -46.23 -19.31
N GLU A 370 -2.92 -45.31 -18.38
CA GLU A 370 -2.77 -43.87 -18.65
C GLU A 370 -1.34 -43.53 -19.09
N ILE A 371 -0.30 -44.07 -18.44
CA ILE A 371 1.10 -43.87 -18.87
C ILE A 371 1.36 -44.49 -20.25
N ASP A 372 0.88 -45.72 -20.48
CA ASP A 372 1.03 -46.39 -21.77
C ASP A 372 0.36 -45.60 -22.90
N SER A 373 -0.78 -44.95 -22.65
CA SER A 373 -1.48 -44.15 -23.66
C SER A 373 -0.63 -43.02 -24.24
N TYR A 374 0.24 -42.38 -23.44
CA TYR A 374 1.16 -41.36 -23.93
C TYR A 374 2.31 -41.98 -24.74
N LEU A 375 2.92 -43.04 -24.22
CA LEU A 375 4.10 -43.66 -24.82
C LEU A 375 3.79 -44.47 -26.08
N ASP A 376 2.56 -44.97 -26.20
CA ASP A 376 2.04 -45.72 -27.34
C ASP A 376 1.32 -44.82 -28.36
N SER A 377 1.21 -43.52 -28.08
CA SER A 377 0.66 -42.55 -29.03
C SER A 377 1.53 -42.41 -30.28
N ASP A 378 0.87 -42.26 -31.43
CA ASP A 378 1.54 -41.97 -32.71
C ASP A 378 2.38 -40.70 -32.62
N GLU A 379 1.95 -39.74 -31.79
CA GLU A 379 2.67 -38.49 -31.55
C GLU A 379 4.03 -38.73 -30.89
N TYR A 380 4.10 -39.58 -29.87
CA TYR A 380 5.37 -39.92 -29.22
C TYR A 380 6.31 -40.63 -30.20
N ILE A 381 5.77 -41.60 -30.96
CA ILE A 381 6.54 -42.40 -31.92
C ILE A 381 7.11 -41.51 -33.02
N LEU A 382 6.32 -40.58 -33.57
CA LEU A 382 6.76 -39.66 -34.62
C LEU A 382 7.78 -38.63 -34.12
N ALA A 383 7.67 -38.17 -32.86
CA ALA A 383 8.54 -37.13 -32.32
C ALA A 383 9.87 -37.66 -31.76
N PHE A 384 9.85 -38.81 -31.09
CA PHE A 384 11.01 -39.34 -30.34
C PHE A 384 11.46 -40.72 -30.81
N GLY A 385 10.57 -41.52 -31.41
CA GLY A 385 10.85 -42.91 -31.74
C GLY A 385 11.19 -43.76 -30.51
N GLU A 386 12.10 -44.72 -30.65
CA GLU A 386 12.45 -45.65 -29.56
C GLU A 386 13.72 -45.27 -28.79
N ASN A 387 14.57 -44.44 -29.38
CA ASN A 387 15.95 -44.21 -28.94
C ASN A 387 16.25 -42.78 -28.49
N THR A 388 15.28 -41.87 -28.60
CA THR A 388 15.45 -40.46 -28.23
C THR A 388 14.81 -40.18 -26.89
N VAL A 389 15.51 -39.47 -26.02
CA VAL A 389 14.94 -38.98 -24.75
C VAL A 389 13.96 -37.84 -25.04
N PRO A 390 12.76 -37.81 -24.42
CA PRO A 390 11.85 -36.70 -24.57
C PRO A 390 12.50 -35.37 -24.22
N TYR A 391 12.23 -34.36 -25.03
CA TYR A 391 12.71 -33.00 -24.84
C TYR A 391 11.57 -32.01 -25.08
N TYR A 392 11.75 -30.79 -24.59
CA TYR A 392 10.70 -29.77 -24.69
C TYR A 392 10.58 -29.23 -26.12
N ARG A 393 9.42 -29.47 -26.74
CA ARG A 393 9.15 -29.18 -28.15
C ARG A 393 8.13 -28.08 -28.40
N GLY A 394 7.35 -27.70 -27.39
CA GLY A 394 6.28 -26.70 -27.56
C GLY A 394 6.73 -25.25 -27.77
N HIS A 395 8.03 -24.99 -27.95
CA HIS A 395 8.54 -23.68 -28.41
C HIS A 395 8.36 -23.48 -29.92
N GLN A 396 8.27 -24.57 -30.69
CA GLN A 396 7.93 -24.55 -32.10
C GLN A 396 6.46 -24.92 -32.24
N SER A 397 5.65 -24.02 -32.81
CA SER A 397 4.26 -24.32 -33.20
C SER A 397 4.25 -24.80 -34.65
N PRO A 398 4.28 -26.13 -34.93
CA PRO A 398 4.18 -26.63 -36.30
C PRO A 398 2.82 -26.25 -36.90
N THR A 399 2.77 -26.22 -38.23
CA THR A 399 1.59 -25.88 -39.01
C THR A 399 0.40 -26.75 -38.59
N GLY A 400 -0.64 -26.14 -38.00
CA GLY A 400 -1.87 -26.82 -37.56
C GLY A 400 -2.08 -26.91 -36.04
N GLN A 401 -1.10 -26.53 -35.21
CA GLN A 401 -1.26 -26.49 -33.74
C GLN A 401 -1.67 -25.10 -33.22
N LYS A 402 -2.40 -25.05 -32.09
CA LYS A 402 -2.80 -23.79 -31.44
C LYS A 402 -1.57 -23.06 -30.89
N VAL A 403 -1.43 -21.77 -31.20
CA VAL A 403 -0.34 -20.89 -30.68
C VAL A 403 -0.35 -20.83 -29.14
N ALA A 404 -1.51 -21.06 -28.52
CA ALA A 404 -1.67 -21.17 -27.07
C ALA A 404 -0.78 -22.25 -26.43
N GLY A 405 -0.39 -23.30 -27.17
CA GLY A 405 0.46 -24.38 -26.67
C GLY A 405 1.80 -23.91 -26.12
N PHE A 406 2.43 -22.91 -26.77
CA PHE A 406 3.69 -22.33 -26.31
C PHE A 406 3.54 -21.58 -24.99
N ALA A 407 2.54 -20.69 -24.91
CA ALA A 407 2.28 -19.91 -23.70
C ALA A 407 1.89 -20.82 -22.52
N ASN A 408 1.11 -21.86 -22.78
CA ASN A 408 0.71 -22.84 -21.79
C ASN A 408 1.91 -23.67 -21.31
N LEU A 409 2.80 -24.07 -22.23
CA LEU A 409 4.03 -24.77 -21.87
C LEU A 409 4.94 -23.91 -20.99
N LEU A 410 5.09 -22.61 -21.27
CA LEU A 410 5.85 -21.68 -20.42
C LEU A 410 5.25 -21.50 -19.02
N LYS A 411 3.93 -21.64 -18.85
CA LYS A 411 3.34 -21.64 -17.50
C LYS A 411 3.72 -22.89 -16.69
N LEU A 412 3.86 -24.02 -17.38
CA LEU A 412 4.32 -25.27 -16.79
C LEU A 412 5.84 -25.28 -16.58
N LEU A 413 6.60 -24.56 -17.41
CA LEU A 413 8.05 -24.44 -17.35
C LEU A 413 8.48 -23.13 -16.69
N ARG A 414 8.78 -23.18 -15.39
CA ARG A 414 9.27 -22.03 -14.62
C ARG A 414 10.80 -21.83 -14.73
N GLY A 415 11.42 -22.31 -15.81
CA GLY A 415 12.86 -22.22 -16.07
C GLY A 415 13.64 -23.54 -15.82
N ASN A 416 14.91 -23.54 -16.24
CA ASN A 416 15.76 -24.74 -16.31
C ASN A 416 16.05 -25.39 -14.95
N ALA A 417 16.06 -24.59 -13.87
CA ALA A 417 16.29 -25.04 -12.50
C ALA A 417 14.98 -25.27 -11.71
N SER A 418 13.82 -25.14 -12.35
CA SER A 418 12.55 -25.40 -11.68
C SER A 418 12.40 -26.90 -11.40
N ASN A 419 12.00 -27.24 -10.17
CA ASN A 419 11.74 -28.60 -9.73
C ASN A 419 10.24 -28.78 -9.56
N ASP A 420 9.64 -29.70 -10.30
CA ASP A 420 8.19 -29.94 -10.32
C ASP A 420 7.59 -30.51 -9.03
N ASN A 421 8.43 -30.86 -8.05
CA ASN A 421 8.04 -31.46 -6.76
C ASN A 421 8.15 -30.51 -5.54
N ASN A 422 8.43 -29.21 -5.71
CA ASN A 422 8.59 -28.24 -4.61
C ASN A 422 7.27 -27.70 -4.01
N PRO A 423 6.85 -28.11 -2.79
CA PRO A 423 5.53 -27.82 -2.22
C PRO A 423 5.20 -26.33 -2.06
N ILE A 424 6.19 -25.42 -2.01
CA ILE A 424 5.98 -23.97 -1.84
C ILE A 424 5.30 -23.33 -3.08
N TYR A 425 5.49 -23.91 -4.26
CA TYR A 425 4.99 -23.39 -5.54
C TYR A 425 3.86 -24.22 -6.17
N TYR A 426 3.52 -25.35 -5.55
CA TYR A 426 2.52 -26.28 -6.07
C TYR A 426 1.30 -26.32 -5.15
N GLN A 427 0.26 -25.62 -5.59
CA GLN A 427 -1.09 -26.01 -5.23
C GLN A 427 -1.33 -27.40 -5.84
N SER A 428 -2.02 -28.29 -5.14
CA SER A 428 -2.46 -29.59 -5.66
C SER A 428 -3.37 -29.47 -6.90
N GLN A 429 -3.68 -28.25 -7.34
CA GLN A 429 -4.62 -27.91 -8.39
C GLN A 429 -3.92 -27.71 -9.75
N ALA A 430 -4.65 -28.01 -10.81
CA ALA A 430 -4.21 -27.86 -12.19
C ALA A 430 -4.08 -26.38 -12.58
N ARG A 431 -3.06 -26.04 -13.39
CA ARG A 431 -2.73 -24.64 -13.74
C ARG A 431 -3.40 -24.17 -15.02
N LEU A 432 -3.69 -25.08 -15.93
CA LEU A 432 -4.18 -24.79 -17.27
C LEU A 432 -5.64 -25.18 -17.47
N THR A 433 -6.22 -26.04 -16.63
CA THR A 433 -7.60 -26.52 -16.82
C THR A 433 -8.63 -25.41 -16.99
N GLN A 434 -8.63 -24.40 -16.11
CA GLN A 434 -9.57 -23.28 -16.20
C GLN A 434 -9.35 -22.44 -17.46
N ALA A 435 -8.09 -22.18 -17.82
CA ALA A 435 -7.73 -21.43 -19.01
C ALA A 435 -8.10 -22.17 -20.31
N LEU A 436 -7.89 -23.50 -20.33
CA LEU A 436 -8.24 -24.36 -21.45
C LEU A 436 -9.76 -24.51 -21.62
N MET A 437 -10.51 -24.58 -20.51
CA MET A 437 -11.98 -24.56 -20.55
C MET A 437 -12.52 -23.25 -21.11
N ALA A 438 -11.88 -22.12 -20.79
CA ALA A 438 -12.25 -20.80 -21.29
C ALA A 438 -11.66 -20.46 -22.67
N GLU A 439 -10.84 -21.37 -23.25
CA GLU A 439 -10.00 -21.14 -24.44
C GLU A 439 -9.18 -19.83 -24.39
N GLN A 440 -8.81 -19.38 -23.19
CA GLN A 440 -8.11 -18.12 -22.97
C GLN A 440 -6.61 -18.35 -22.71
N ILE A 441 -5.77 -17.45 -23.23
CA ILE A 441 -4.33 -17.44 -22.96
C ILE A 441 -4.10 -16.54 -21.74
N ASP A 442 -3.93 -17.09 -20.54
CA ASP A 442 -3.54 -16.23 -19.40
C ASP A 442 -2.11 -15.68 -19.55
N ALA A 443 -1.87 -14.55 -18.89
CA ALA A 443 -0.59 -13.87 -18.88
C ALA A 443 0.56 -14.74 -18.33
N ILE A 444 1.73 -14.63 -18.97
CA ILE A 444 2.97 -15.26 -18.52
C ILE A 444 3.63 -14.31 -17.52
N ALA A 445 3.69 -14.72 -16.24
CA ALA A 445 4.41 -13.95 -15.23
C ALA A 445 5.93 -14.10 -15.45
N PRO A 446 6.69 -12.99 -15.49
CA PRO A 446 8.15 -13.06 -15.58
C PRO A 446 8.75 -13.71 -14.32
N LEU A 447 9.86 -14.42 -14.49
CA LEU A 447 10.63 -15.04 -13.40
C LEU A 447 11.35 -13.96 -12.58
N SER A 448 10.61 -13.13 -11.84
CA SER A 448 11.19 -12.21 -10.87
C SER A 448 11.58 -12.97 -9.59
N SER A 449 12.75 -12.66 -9.05
CA SER A 449 13.33 -13.26 -7.84
C SER A 449 12.33 -13.31 -6.67
N PRO A 450 12.39 -14.32 -5.79
CA PRO A 450 11.45 -14.50 -4.69
C PRO A 450 11.71 -13.49 -3.58
N ALA A 451 11.30 -12.24 -3.78
CA ALA A 451 11.29 -11.19 -2.75
C ALA A 451 10.37 -10.04 -3.17
N ASN A 452 9.07 -10.32 -3.32
CA ASN A 452 7.96 -9.39 -3.05
C ASN A 452 6.65 -10.02 -3.56
N ILE A 453 6.01 -10.85 -2.73
CA ILE A 453 4.57 -11.07 -2.87
C ILE A 453 3.89 -9.84 -2.27
N THR A 454 3.83 -8.78 -3.06
CA THR A 454 2.86 -7.71 -2.83
C THR A 454 1.58 -8.23 -3.44
N HIS A 455 0.56 -8.53 -2.64
CA HIS A 455 -0.77 -8.79 -3.16
C HIS A 455 -1.22 -7.55 -3.94
N THR A 456 -1.13 -7.60 -5.26
CA THR A 456 -1.85 -6.66 -6.13
C THR A 456 -3.33 -7.00 -6.02
N PRO A 457 -4.21 -6.07 -5.61
CA PRO A 457 -5.63 -6.33 -5.63
C PRO A 457 -6.09 -6.48 -7.09
N THR A 458 -6.70 -7.63 -7.37
CA THR A 458 -7.39 -7.91 -8.64
C THR A 458 -8.46 -6.84 -8.88
N VAL A 459 -8.44 -6.28 -10.09
CA VAL A 459 -9.49 -5.40 -10.60
C VAL A 459 -10.84 -6.13 -10.51
N LEU A 460 -11.81 -5.51 -9.85
CA LEU A 460 -13.20 -5.96 -9.82
C LEU A 460 -13.74 -6.02 -11.26
N GLN A 461 -13.88 -7.22 -11.80
CA GLN A 461 -14.85 -7.47 -12.87
C GLN A 461 -16.23 -7.63 -12.21
N ALA A 462 -17.26 -7.14 -12.89
CA ALA A 462 -18.64 -7.23 -12.40
C ALA A 462 -19.03 -8.70 -12.15
N GLU A 463 -19.38 -9.00 -10.90
CA GLU A 463 -19.86 -10.32 -10.48
C GLU A 463 -21.22 -10.65 -11.13
N PRO A 464 -21.49 -11.92 -11.46
CA PRO A 464 -22.81 -12.34 -11.92
C PRO A 464 -23.81 -12.23 -10.77
N GLU A 465 -25.03 -11.75 -11.03
CA GLU A 465 -26.08 -11.64 -10.01
C GLU A 465 -26.45 -13.01 -9.43
N LEU A 466 -25.94 -13.29 -8.22
CA LEU A 466 -26.33 -14.44 -7.41
C LEU A 466 -27.62 -14.14 -6.66
N THR A 467 -28.43 -15.17 -6.46
CA THR A 467 -29.72 -15.06 -5.73
C THR A 467 -29.50 -14.65 -4.26
N PRO A 468 -30.46 -13.97 -3.60
CA PRO A 468 -30.30 -13.45 -2.23
C PRO A 468 -29.88 -14.51 -1.20
N GLU A 469 -30.30 -15.76 -1.39
CA GLU A 469 -29.95 -16.89 -0.51
C GLU A 469 -28.49 -17.35 -0.70
N GLN A 470 -27.99 -17.30 -1.95
CA GLN A 470 -26.60 -17.60 -2.26
C GLN A 470 -25.65 -16.48 -1.79
N ILE A 471 -26.09 -15.22 -1.86
CA ILE A 471 -25.36 -14.07 -1.30
C ILE A 471 -25.20 -14.23 0.21
N ALA A 472 -26.26 -14.59 0.93
CA ALA A 472 -26.20 -14.81 2.38
C ALA A 472 -25.24 -15.96 2.76
N THR A 473 -25.17 -17.00 1.94
CA THR A 473 -24.32 -18.19 2.18
C THR A 473 -22.86 -17.95 1.78
N GLN A 474 -22.59 -17.19 0.72
CA GLN A 474 -21.23 -16.88 0.27
C GLN A 474 -20.57 -15.73 1.06
N GLN A 475 -21.36 -14.74 1.49
CA GLN A 475 -20.84 -13.61 2.29
C GLN A 475 -20.54 -14.00 3.75
N THR A 476 -21.02 -15.14 4.25
CA THR A 476 -20.89 -15.47 5.68
C THR A 476 -19.67 -16.28 6.08
N PHE A 477 -19.04 -17.13 5.24
CA PHE A 477 -18.26 -18.21 5.86
C PHE A 477 -17.16 -18.88 5.01
N LYS A 478 -15.96 -18.27 4.89
CA LYS A 478 -14.75 -19.06 4.54
C LYS A 478 -13.55 -18.91 5.48
N GLY A 479 -13.52 -17.88 6.33
CA GLY A 479 -12.52 -17.74 7.40
C GLY A 479 -13.07 -17.85 8.83
N TYR A 480 -14.40 -17.78 9.01
CA TYR A 480 -15.05 -17.53 10.29
C TYR A 480 -15.73 -18.74 10.96
N GLU A 481 -15.99 -19.84 10.23
CA GLU A 481 -16.63 -21.04 10.81
C GLU A 481 -15.88 -21.70 11.97
N PRO A 482 -14.54 -21.81 11.99
CA PRO A 482 -13.89 -22.67 12.98
C PRO A 482 -14.07 -22.16 14.42
N PHE A 483 -14.34 -20.86 14.64
CA PHE A 483 -14.45 -20.29 15.98
C PHE A 483 -15.88 -20.34 16.56
N ARG A 484 -16.93 -20.29 15.72
CA ARG A 484 -18.32 -20.37 16.19
C ARG A 484 -18.71 -21.76 16.70
N GLN A 485 -17.94 -22.79 16.36
CA GLN A 485 -18.29 -24.19 16.61
C GLN A 485 -17.57 -24.82 17.81
N THR A 486 -16.67 -24.10 18.51
CA THR A 486 -16.00 -24.67 19.69
C THR A 486 -16.81 -24.42 20.95
N SER A 487 -17.39 -25.48 21.53
CA SER A 487 -18.02 -25.42 22.86
C SER A 487 -16.99 -25.02 23.92
N PRO A 488 -17.34 -24.13 24.88
CA PRO A 488 -16.48 -23.81 26.01
C PRO A 488 -16.05 -25.06 26.78
N VAL A 489 -14.77 -25.11 27.19
CA VAL A 489 -14.24 -26.21 27.99
C VAL A 489 -14.43 -25.86 29.46
N GLU A 490 -15.29 -26.62 30.15
CA GLU A 490 -15.58 -26.46 31.57
C GLU A 490 -15.06 -27.66 32.38
N LEU A 491 -14.56 -27.39 33.58
CA LEU A 491 -14.20 -28.42 34.54
C LEU A 491 -15.42 -28.78 35.39
N VAL A 492 -16.02 -29.93 35.10
CA VAL A 492 -17.16 -30.46 35.86
C VAL A 492 -16.67 -31.13 37.16
N PRO A 493 -17.34 -30.93 38.32
CA PRO A 493 -16.98 -31.61 39.56
C PRO A 493 -17.07 -33.13 39.40
N GLY A 494 -15.96 -33.84 39.63
CA GLY A 494 -15.86 -35.31 39.44
C GLY A 494 -15.38 -35.76 38.06
N ALA A 495 -14.79 -34.86 37.28
CA ALA A 495 -14.17 -35.16 35.99
C ALA A 495 -13.07 -36.25 36.08
N SER A 496 -12.92 -37.00 35.00
CA SER A 496 -11.85 -38.00 34.83
C SER A 496 -10.47 -37.34 34.67
N GLU A 497 -9.39 -38.09 34.92
CA GLU A 497 -8.03 -37.56 34.76
C GLU A 497 -7.74 -37.13 33.30
N ASP A 498 -8.33 -37.81 32.32
CA ASP A 498 -8.22 -37.46 30.91
C ASP A 498 -8.93 -36.13 30.57
N GLU A 499 -10.09 -35.87 31.17
CA GLU A 499 -10.81 -34.60 31.00
C GLU A 499 -10.03 -33.44 31.65
N ILE A 500 -9.42 -33.67 32.82
CA ILE A 500 -8.55 -32.69 33.46
C ILE A 500 -7.34 -32.38 32.56
N GLU A 501 -6.75 -33.39 31.92
CA GLU A 501 -5.65 -33.18 30.97
C GLU A 501 -6.10 -32.38 29.73
N VAL A 502 -7.33 -32.59 29.24
CA VAL A 502 -7.90 -31.75 28.16
C VAL A 502 -8.06 -30.30 28.61
N VAL A 503 -8.52 -30.05 29.84
CA VAL A 503 -8.62 -28.71 30.44
C VAL A 503 -7.23 -28.07 30.54
N ILE A 504 -6.23 -28.78 31.05
CA ILE A 504 -4.85 -28.29 31.16
C ILE A 504 -4.31 -27.88 29.78
N ARG A 505 -4.49 -28.73 28.77
CA ARG A 505 -4.07 -28.43 27.39
C ARG A 505 -4.81 -27.23 26.81
N ALA A 506 -6.10 -27.11 27.07
CA ALA A 506 -6.91 -25.97 26.63
C ALA A 506 -6.44 -24.65 27.26
N VAL A 507 -6.16 -24.66 28.57
CA VAL A 507 -5.62 -23.49 29.29
C VAL A 507 -4.29 -23.06 28.69
N TYR A 508 -3.35 -24.00 28.50
CA TYR A 508 -2.08 -23.67 27.87
C TYR A 508 -2.23 -23.16 26.45
N ARG A 509 -3.10 -23.77 25.64
CA ARG A 509 -3.36 -23.34 24.27
C ARG A 509 -3.91 -21.91 24.21
N GLN A 510 -4.82 -21.57 25.12
CA GLN A 510 -5.40 -20.24 25.21
C GLN A 510 -4.41 -19.21 25.74
N VAL A 511 -3.87 -19.45 26.95
CA VAL A 511 -3.05 -18.48 27.66
C VAL A 511 -1.74 -18.27 26.92
N MET A 512 -1.10 -19.32 26.38
CA MET A 512 0.16 -19.18 25.65
C MET A 512 -0.02 -18.82 24.16
N GLY A 513 -1.20 -18.38 23.74
CA GLY A 513 -1.43 -17.85 22.39
C GLY A 513 -1.15 -18.86 21.28
N ASN A 514 -1.57 -20.11 21.48
CA ASN A 514 -1.41 -21.23 20.53
C ASN A 514 0.05 -21.59 20.20
N ALA A 515 1.01 -21.24 21.07
CA ALA A 515 2.41 -21.66 20.94
C ALA A 515 2.61 -23.12 21.38
N HIS A 516 3.54 -23.83 20.73
CA HIS A 516 3.95 -25.16 21.17
C HIS A 516 4.78 -25.08 22.47
N ILE A 517 4.35 -25.82 23.49
CA ILE A 517 5.00 -25.90 24.81
C ILE A 517 5.61 -27.29 24.95
N MET A 518 6.90 -27.33 25.27
CA MET A 518 7.60 -28.59 25.52
C MET A 518 7.21 -29.14 26.90
N GLU A 519 7.27 -30.44 27.10
CA GLU A 519 6.94 -31.07 28.39
C GLU A 519 7.80 -30.53 29.55
N SER A 520 9.05 -30.16 29.28
CA SER A 520 9.95 -29.56 30.27
C SER A 520 9.59 -28.12 30.65
N GLU A 521 8.82 -27.42 29.81
CA GLU A 521 8.34 -26.06 30.08
C GLU A 521 6.98 -26.07 30.79
N ARG A 522 6.38 -27.25 31.04
CA ARG A 522 5.10 -27.32 31.74
C ARG A 522 5.25 -27.08 33.24
N LEU A 523 4.27 -26.38 33.81
CA LEU A 523 4.22 -26.07 35.23
C LEU A 523 3.64 -27.26 36.03
N VAL A 524 4.49 -28.23 36.36
CA VAL A 524 4.11 -29.49 37.01
C VAL A 524 3.39 -29.30 38.37
N VAL A 525 3.79 -28.30 39.16
CA VAL A 525 3.21 -28.05 40.49
C VAL A 525 1.75 -27.54 40.39
N PRO A 526 1.45 -26.46 39.63
CA PRO A 526 0.07 -26.05 39.34
C PRO A 526 -0.79 -27.16 38.74
N GLU A 527 -0.25 -27.97 37.82
CA GLU A 527 -0.98 -29.09 37.21
C GLU A 527 -1.38 -30.15 38.23
N SER A 528 -0.45 -30.54 39.11
CA SER A 528 -0.71 -31.52 40.17
C SER A 528 -1.79 -31.03 41.14
N LYS A 529 -1.75 -29.74 41.49
CA LYS A 529 -2.76 -29.13 42.36
C LYS A 529 -4.14 -29.05 41.70
N LEU A 530 -4.20 -28.76 40.40
CA LEU A 530 -5.46 -28.82 39.64
C LEU A 530 -6.02 -30.26 39.59
N ARG A 531 -5.16 -31.26 39.35
CA ARG A 531 -5.54 -32.70 39.38
C ARG A 531 -6.10 -33.13 40.74
N SER A 532 -5.54 -32.60 41.83
CA SER A 532 -6.04 -32.86 43.19
C SER A 532 -7.33 -32.11 43.54
N GLY A 533 -7.78 -31.17 42.71
CA GLY A 533 -8.94 -30.32 42.98
C GLY A 533 -8.71 -29.22 44.02
N GLU A 534 -7.45 -28.98 44.45
CA GLU A 534 -7.09 -27.88 45.37
C GLU A 534 -7.17 -26.51 44.69
N LEU A 535 -7.04 -26.47 43.35
CA LEU A 535 -7.10 -25.26 42.54
C LEU A 535 -8.32 -25.26 41.63
N SER A 536 -8.95 -24.10 41.47
CA SER A 536 -9.93 -23.87 40.41
C SER A 536 -9.22 -23.57 39.07
N VAL A 537 -9.95 -23.68 37.96
CA VAL A 537 -9.42 -23.34 36.63
C VAL A 537 -8.96 -21.89 36.59
N ARG A 538 -9.70 -20.98 37.25
CA ARG A 538 -9.31 -19.57 37.40
C ARG A 538 -7.98 -19.40 38.14
N GLU A 539 -7.78 -20.10 39.26
CA GLU A 539 -6.53 -20.02 40.02
C GLU A 539 -5.36 -20.63 39.24
N PHE A 540 -5.63 -21.69 38.47
CA PHE A 540 -4.65 -22.28 37.57
C PHE A 540 -4.26 -21.32 36.44
N VAL A 541 -5.22 -20.66 35.78
CA VAL A 541 -4.96 -19.60 34.79
C VAL A 541 -4.12 -18.47 35.40
N ARG A 542 -4.40 -18.06 36.65
CA ARG A 542 -3.61 -17.07 37.37
C ARG A 542 -2.16 -17.52 37.54
N GLN A 543 -1.91 -18.76 37.96
CA GLN A 543 -0.55 -19.28 38.12
C GLN A 543 0.20 -19.40 36.78
N VAL A 544 -0.49 -19.79 35.70
CA VAL A 544 0.11 -19.85 34.36
C VAL A 544 0.47 -18.44 33.86
N ALA A 545 -0.42 -17.46 34.02
CA ALA A 545 -0.19 -16.08 33.59
C ALA A 545 0.90 -15.36 34.41
N LYS A 546 1.05 -15.69 35.71
CA LYS A 546 2.13 -15.15 36.55
C LYS A 546 3.48 -15.84 36.36
N SER A 547 3.55 -16.91 35.58
CA SER A 547 4.79 -17.66 35.40
C SER A 547 5.84 -16.86 34.61
N GLU A 548 7.12 -17.10 34.92
CA GLU A 548 8.26 -16.55 34.17
C GLU A 548 8.20 -16.93 32.67
N LEU A 549 7.60 -18.07 32.35
CA LEU A 549 7.42 -18.54 30.97
C LEU A 549 6.46 -17.66 30.18
N TYR A 550 5.34 -17.26 30.79
CA TYR A 550 4.40 -16.34 30.16
C TYR A 550 5.00 -14.93 30.07
N GLN A 551 5.67 -14.48 31.14
CA GLN A 551 6.33 -13.19 31.19
C GLN A 551 7.38 -13.05 30.07
N SER A 552 8.37 -13.95 30.03
CA SER A 552 9.45 -13.92 29.03
C SER A 552 8.97 -13.94 27.58
N ARG A 553 7.79 -14.51 27.30
CA ARG A 553 7.25 -14.58 25.93
C ARG A 553 6.50 -13.32 25.51
N PHE A 554 5.78 -12.66 26.41
CA PHE A 554 4.84 -11.61 26.04
C PHE A 554 5.20 -10.22 26.58
N THR A 555 6.10 -10.11 27.57
CA THR A 555 6.56 -8.80 28.07
C THR A 555 7.72 -8.22 27.28
N ASP A 556 8.42 -9.02 26.47
CA ASP A 556 9.53 -8.59 25.60
C ASP A 556 9.04 -7.84 24.34
N CYS A 557 7.99 -7.01 24.48
CA CYS A 557 7.41 -6.21 23.41
C CYS A 557 6.99 -4.81 23.91
N TYR A 558 6.38 -4.00 23.03
CA TYR A 558 5.88 -2.69 23.46
C TYR A 558 4.78 -2.85 24.52
N ARG A 559 4.77 -1.96 25.52
CA ARG A 559 3.82 -2.02 26.64
C ARG A 559 2.36 -2.25 26.23
N TYR A 560 1.86 -1.43 25.31
CA TYR A 560 0.48 -1.54 24.82
C TYR A 560 0.23 -2.79 23.99
N ARG A 561 1.28 -3.36 23.37
CA ARG A 561 1.19 -4.66 22.68
C ARG A 561 1.03 -5.80 23.69
N ALA A 562 1.78 -5.79 24.79
CA ALA A 562 1.63 -6.77 25.87
C ALA A 562 0.20 -6.73 26.44
N MET A 563 -0.34 -5.53 26.67
CA MET A 563 -1.72 -5.37 27.15
C MET A 563 -2.76 -5.92 26.15
N GLU A 564 -2.64 -5.64 24.85
CA GLU A 564 -3.51 -6.23 23.82
C GLU A 564 -3.52 -7.77 23.90
N LEU A 565 -2.35 -8.37 24.16
CA LEU A 565 -2.20 -9.82 24.32
C LEU A 565 -2.79 -10.31 25.64
N HIS A 566 -2.64 -9.58 26.76
CA HIS A 566 -3.28 -9.93 28.03
C HIS A 566 -4.81 -9.94 27.90
N PHE A 567 -5.41 -8.91 27.28
CA PHE A 567 -6.85 -8.87 26.98
C PHE A 567 -7.28 -10.07 26.12
N LYS A 568 -6.48 -10.41 25.10
CA LYS A 568 -6.75 -11.55 24.23
C LYS A 568 -6.68 -12.89 24.98
N HIS A 569 -5.62 -13.13 25.76
CA HIS A 569 -5.36 -14.41 26.42
C HIS A 569 -6.28 -14.63 27.63
N LEU A 570 -6.49 -13.61 28.47
CA LEU A 570 -7.22 -13.73 29.74
C LEU A 570 -8.71 -13.42 29.60
N LEU A 571 -9.08 -12.38 28.86
CA LEU A 571 -10.48 -11.95 28.71
C LEU A 571 -11.12 -12.41 27.39
N GLY A 572 -10.34 -12.97 26.47
CA GLY A 572 -10.84 -13.47 25.19
C GLY A 572 -11.36 -12.38 24.25
N ARG A 573 -10.98 -11.12 24.48
CA ARG A 573 -11.44 -9.96 23.71
C ARG A 573 -10.31 -8.96 23.45
N THR A 574 -10.61 -7.92 22.70
CA THR A 574 -9.71 -6.75 22.57
C THR A 574 -10.07 -5.68 23.59
N PRO A 575 -9.16 -4.73 23.89
CA PRO A 575 -9.51 -3.54 24.66
C PRO A 575 -10.70 -2.83 23.99
N GLN A 576 -11.60 -2.23 24.76
CA GLN A 576 -12.74 -1.48 24.18
C GLN A 576 -12.39 -0.01 23.96
N SER A 577 -11.59 0.56 24.86
CA SER A 577 -11.14 1.95 24.83
C SER A 577 -9.67 2.05 25.15
N PHE A 578 -9.03 3.11 24.65
CA PHE A 578 -7.69 3.49 25.07
C PHE A 578 -7.60 3.76 26.58
N ASP A 579 -8.70 4.16 27.23
CA ASP A 579 -8.75 4.38 28.68
C ASP A 579 -8.53 3.11 29.50
N GLU A 580 -9.03 1.95 29.04
CA GLU A 580 -8.77 0.66 29.69
C GLU A 580 -7.26 0.35 29.65
N MET A 581 -6.65 0.50 28.48
CA MET A 581 -5.20 0.27 28.30
C MET A 581 -4.38 1.21 29.18
N LYS A 582 -4.82 2.47 29.32
CA LYS A 582 -4.20 3.44 30.20
C LYS A 582 -4.32 3.04 31.67
N ALA A 583 -5.47 2.54 32.11
CA ALA A 583 -5.67 2.08 33.49
C ALA A 583 -4.70 0.95 33.85
N HIS A 584 -4.59 -0.08 32.99
CA HIS A 584 -3.62 -1.17 33.16
C HIS A 584 -2.18 -0.69 33.13
N SER A 585 -1.86 0.32 32.32
CA SER A 585 -0.52 0.95 32.36
C SER A 585 -0.20 1.57 33.71
N VAL A 586 -1.17 2.23 34.35
CA VAL A 586 -0.98 2.84 35.66
C VAL A 586 -0.81 1.77 36.74
N ILE A 587 -1.58 0.68 36.69
CA ILE A 587 -1.43 -0.45 37.63
C ILE A 587 -0.03 -1.07 37.50
N LEU A 588 0.42 -1.33 36.26
CA LEU A 588 1.75 -1.86 36.01
C LEU A 588 2.88 -0.94 36.54
N ASP A 589 2.71 0.38 36.45
CA ASP A 589 3.67 1.37 36.97
C ASP A 589 3.70 1.44 38.51
N THR A 590 2.57 1.20 39.16
CA THR A 590 2.40 1.43 40.61
C THR A 590 2.57 0.16 41.44
N GLU A 591 2.02 -0.97 40.97
CA GLU A 591 1.90 -2.21 41.72
C GLU A 591 2.67 -3.37 41.08
N GLY A 592 3.08 -3.23 39.81
CA GLY A 592 3.91 -4.20 39.09
C GLY A 592 3.13 -5.23 38.26
N TYR A 593 3.84 -6.23 37.73
CA TYR A 593 3.31 -7.19 36.76
C TYR A 593 2.24 -8.13 37.32
N GLU A 594 2.48 -8.70 38.50
CA GLU A 594 1.54 -9.66 39.09
C GLU A 594 0.20 -9.01 39.43
N ALA A 595 0.23 -7.75 39.87
CA ALA A 595 -0.97 -6.96 40.15
C ALA A 595 -1.76 -6.62 38.88
N ASP A 596 -1.06 -6.31 37.77
CA ASP A 596 -1.71 -6.11 36.47
C ASP A 596 -2.45 -7.39 36.02
N ILE A 597 -1.82 -8.57 36.11
CA ILE A 597 -2.48 -9.86 35.81
C ILE A 597 -3.68 -10.12 36.72
N ASP A 598 -3.54 -9.86 38.02
CA ASP A 598 -4.64 -10.01 38.97
C ASP A 598 -5.81 -9.08 38.67
N SER A 599 -5.55 -7.87 38.15
CA SER A 599 -6.60 -6.92 37.76
C SER A 599 -7.50 -7.47 36.64
N TYR A 600 -6.93 -8.23 35.69
CA TYR A 600 -7.71 -8.89 34.64
C TYR A 600 -8.56 -10.04 35.18
N ILE A 601 -7.96 -10.91 36.00
CA ILE A 601 -8.61 -12.15 36.48
C ILE A 601 -9.64 -11.87 37.58
N ASN A 602 -9.41 -10.85 38.40
CA ASN A 602 -10.33 -10.46 39.47
C ASN A 602 -11.43 -9.50 38.98
N SER A 603 -11.46 -9.15 37.70
CA SER A 603 -12.50 -8.31 37.12
C SER A 603 -13.87 -8.99 37.18
N ASP A 604 -14.92 -8.19 37.40
CA ASP A 604 -16.31 -8.68 37.36
C ASP A 604 -16.64 -9.27 35.98
N GLU A 605 -16.00 -8.77 34.93
CA GLU A 605 -16.16 -9.27 33.58
C GLU A 605 -15.66 -10.70 33.41
N TYR A 606 -14.48 -11.02 33.96
CA TYR A 606 -13.94 -12.38 33.95
C TYR A 606 -14.89 -13.33 34.70
N ASN A 607 -15.34 -12.91 35.89
CA ASN A 607 -16.25 -13.72 36.71
C ASN A 607 -17.59 -13.98 36.00
N ASN A 608 -18.16 -12.98 35.32
CA ASN A 608 -19.43 -13.12 34.61
C ASN A 608 -19.34 -14.00 33.36
N ALA A 609 -18.20 -14.03 32.67
CA ALA A 609 -18.03 -14.80 31.44
C ALA A 609 -17.51 -16.23 31.64
N PHE A 610 -16.55 -16.41 32.56
CA PHE A 610 -15.86 -17.69 32.74
C PHE A 610 -16.12 -18.31 34.12
N GLY A 611 -16.48 -17.51 35.12
CA GLY A 611 -16.59 -17.99 36.49
C GLY A 611 -15.28 -18.62 37.00
N GLU A 612 -15.39 -19.70 37.77
CA GLU A 612 -14.21 -20.36 38.37
C GLU A 612 -13.73 -21.60 37.60
N ASN A 613 -14.61 -22.21 36.79
CA ASN A 613 -14.41 -23.54 36.21
C ASN A 613 -14.31 -23.55 34.68
N ILE A 614 -14.55 -22.44 33.99
CA ILE A 614 -14.50 -22.37 32.53
C ILE A 614 -13.13 -21.82 32.09
N VAL A 615 -12.52 -22.46 31.11
CA VAL A 615 -11.28 -21.98 30.48
C VAL A 615 -11.59 -20.73 29.65
N PRO A 616 -10.79 -19.66 29.74
CA PRO A 616 -10.98 -18.50 28.86
C PRO A 616 -11.02 -18.90 27.39
N TYR A 617 -11.93 -18.29 26.65
CA TYR A 617 -12.09 -18.54 25.22
C TYR A 617 -12.31 -17.24 24.49
N TYR A 618 -11.98 -17.20 23.20
CA TYR A 618 -12.21 -16.03 22.37
C TYR A 618 -13.72 -15.74 22.28
N ARG A 619 -14.13 -14.53 22.67
CA ARG A 619 -15.53 -14.06 22.65
C ARG A 619 -15.72 -12.70 21.99
N GLY A 620 -14.65 -11.92 21.81
CA GLY A 620 -14.72 -10.59 21.18
C GLY A 620 -15.15 -10.57 19.72
N TYR A 621 -15.38 -11.74 19.09
CA TYR A 621 -15.98 -11.84 17.75
C TYR A 621 -17.51 -11.90 17.77
N ASN A 622 -18.14 -12.05 18.93
CA ASN A 622 -19.60 -12.02 19.06
C ASN A 622 -20.04 -10.60 19.35
N SER A 623 -20.90 -10.05 18.50
CA SER A 623 -21.57 -8.78 18.78
C SER A 623 -22.76 -8.99 19.71
N ALA A 624 -22.67 -8.47 20.94
CA ALA A 624 -23.80 -8.42 21.87
C ALA A 624 -24.45 -7.01 21.89
N PRO A 625 -25.76 -6.90 22.17
CA PRO A 625 -26.39 -5.59 22.36
C PRO A 625 -25.72 -4.83 23.51
N GLY A 626 -25.21 -3.63 23.22
CA GLY A 626 -24.46 -2.79 24.16
C GLY A 626 -22.93 -2.84 23.98
N GLN A 627 -22.40 -3.71 23.13
CA GLN A 627 -20.96 -3.74 22.80
C GLN A 627 -20.64 -2.93 21.54
N THR A 628 -19.43 -2.38 21.47
CA THR A 628 -18.97 -1.61 20.31
C THR A 628 -18.56 -2.53 19.16
N MET A 629 -18.88 -2.15 17.91
CA MET A 629 -18.39 -2.87 16.72
C MET A 629 -16.87 -2.81 16.55
N VAL A 630 -16.23 -1.88 17.26
CA VAL A 630 -14.78 -1.72 17.33
C VAL A 630 -14.14 -2.98 17.92
N GLU A 631 -14.75 -3.60 18.93
CA GLU A 631 -14.25 -4.83 19.55
C GLU A 631 -14.18 -5.98 18.53
N PHE A 632 -15.23 -6.17 17.74
CA PHE A 632 -15.30 -7.19 16.68
C PHE A 632 -14.20 -7.00 15.64
N THR A 633 -14.09 -5.78 15.11
CA THR A 633 -13.10 -5.46 14.07
C THR A 633 -11.66 -5.60 14.60
N ASN A 634 -11.38 -5.13 15.81
CA ASN A 634 -10.06 -5.24 16.41
C ASN A 634 -9.69 -6.67 16.77
N MET A 635 -10.66 -7.50 17.17
CA MET A 635 -10.42 -8.91 17.44
C MET A 635 -9.87 -9.64 16.22
N LEU A 636 -10.33 -9.28 15.02
CA LEU A 636 -9.83 -9.85 13.77
C LEU A 636 -8.41 -9.40 13.43
N HIS A 637 -7.99 -8.21 13.87
CA HIS A 637 -6.61 -7.75 13.72
C HIS A 637 -5.64 -8.52 14.63
N LEU A 638 -6.11 -8.95 15.82
CA LEU A 638 -5.34 -9.77 16.75
C LEU A 638 -5.41 -11.28 16.44
N LEU A 639 -6.53 -11.77 15.91
CA LEU A 639 -6.78 -13.18 15.63
C LEU A 639 -6.83 -13.41 14.11
N LYS A 640 -5.66 -13.56 13.48
CA LYS A 640 -5.55 -13.74 12.02
C LYS A 640 -5.99 -15.12 11.52
N GLY A 641 -5.99 -16.14 12.38
CA GLY A 641 -6.42 -17.50 12.03
C GLY A 641 -6.28 -18.50 13.18
N ALA A 642 -6.95 -19.65 13.06
CA ALA A 642 -7.03 -20.66 14.13
C ALA A 642 -5.68 -21.33 14.46
N SER A 643 -4.76 -21.33 13.50
CA SER A 643 -3.40 -21.88 13.65
C SER A 643 -2.34 -20.80 13.85
N SER A 644 -2.73 -19.53 13.98
CA SER A 644 -1.76 -18.45 14.24
C SER A 644 -1.25 -18.53 15.67
N SER A 645 0.08 -18.46 15.83
CA SER A 645 0.76 -18.33 17.13
C SER A 645 1.03 -16.85 17.41
N ASP A 646 0.79 -16.42 18.64
CA ASP A 646 1.07 -15.03 19.05
C ASP A 646 2.56 -14.76 19.31
N LYS A 647 3.40 -15.80 19.30
CA LYS A 647 4.86 -15.72 19.52
C LYS A 647 5.67 -15.40 18.26
N ASP A 648 5.16 -15.70 17.05
CA ASP A 648 5.89 -15.55 15.77
C ASP A 648 5.96 -14.08 15.30
N LEU A 649 6.39 -13.18 16.18
CA LEU A 649 6.24 -11.75 16.03
C LEU A 649 7.54 -11.11 15.54
N THR A 650 7.71 -11.03 14.22
CA THR A 650 8.70 -10.14 13.60
C THR A 650 8.36 -8.65 13.80
N ASP A 651 7.18 -8.33 14.33
CA ASP A 651 6.69 -6.96 14.57
C ASP A 651 6.08 -6.80 15.97
N ASN A 652 6.85 -6.27 16.91
CA ASN A 652 6.45 -6.08 18.31
C ASN A 652 5.49 -4.91 18.56
N ARG A 653 5.05 -4.18 17.53
CA ARG A 653 4.23 -2.97 17.67
C ARG A 653 2.78 -3.28 18.06
N PRO A 654 2.09 -2.36 18.79
CA PRO A 654 0.67 -2.50 19.08
C PRO A 654 -0.14 -2.46 17.78
N ARG A 655 -1.10 -3.36 17.64
CA ARG A 655 -1.91 -3.50 16.41
C ARG A 655 -3.20 -2.69 16.47
N VAL A 656 -3.74 -2.54 17.68
CA VAL A 656 -5.06 -2.01 17.92
C VAL A 656 -4.98 -0.62 18.58
N ALA A 657 -4.01 -0.40 19.46
CA ALA A 657 -3.88 0.84 20.24
C ALA A 657 -3.85 2.12 19.38
N ASN A 658 -3.17 2.10 18.22
CA ASN A 658 -3.08 3.27 17.34
C ASN A 658 -4.41 3.67 16.72
N GLY A 659 -5.30 2.71 16.46
CA GLY A 659 -6.63 2.98 15.92
C GLY A 659 -7.63 3.46 16.99
N MET A 660 -7.32 3.26 18.27
CA MET A 660 -8.16 3.65 19.40
C MET A 660 -7.86 5.04 19.95
N LEU A 661 -6.74 5.64 19.56
CA LEU A 661 -6.47 7.02 19.92
C LEU A 661 -7.59 7.87 19.33
N PRO A 662 -8.33 8.66 20.14
CA PRO A 662 -9.32 9.56 19.58
C PRO A 662 -8.61 10.39 18.53
N TYR A 663 -9.22 10.51 17.36
CA TYR A 663 -8.80 11.48 16.36
C TYR A 663 -8.92 12.84 17.04
N GLN A 664 -7.84 13.30 17.66
CA GLN A 664 -7.69 14.71 17.93
C GLN A 664 -7.52 15.29 16.55
N GLU A 665 -8.63 15.81 16.02
CA GLU A 665 -8.50 16.87 15.03
C GLU A 665 -7.38 17.77 15.54
N PRO A 666 -6.36 18.10 14.71
CA PRO A 666 -5.52 19.22 15.08
C PRO A 666 -6.50 20.31 15.45
N LYS A 667 -6.35 20.90 16.64
CA LYS A 667 -7.15 22.06 17.00
C LYS A 667 -6.86 23.09 15.93
N VAL A 668 -7.64 23.08 14.85
CA VAL A 668 -7.93 24.24 14.06
C VAL A 668 -8.61 25.09 15.11
N SER A 669 -7.83 25.94 15.77
CA SER A 669 -8.41 27.03 16.52
C SER A 669 -9.39 27.64 15.54
N LYS A 670 -10.70 27.53 15.81
CA LYS A 670 -11.67 28.41 15.16
C LYS A 670 -11.02 29.79 15.18
N PRO A 671 -11.03 30.55 14.06
CA PRO A 671 -10.54 31.93 14.12
C PRO A 671 -11.25 32.56 15.31
N ARG A 672 -10.48 32.86 16.35
CA ARG A 672 -11.05 33.42 17.58
C ARG A 672 -11.66 34.73 17.14
N ASP A 673 -12.95 34.88 17.37
CA ASP A 673 -13.63 36.12 17.05
C ASP A 673 -12.93 37.23 17.83
N ALA A 674 -12.67 38.38 17.22
CA ALA A 674 -11.89 39.45 17.88
C ALA A 674 -12.51 39.84 19.24
N GLN A 675 -13.82 39.64 19.38
CA GLN A 675 -14.60 39.85 20.60
C GLN A 675 -14.32 38.81 21.70
N GLU A 676 -13.99 37.55 21.37
CA GLU A 676 -13.56 36.53 22.34
C GLU A 676 -12.15 36.81 22.88
N ILE A 677 -11.27 37.34 22.03
CA ILE A 677 -9.93 37.78 22.46
C ILE A 677 -10.06 39.01 23.36
N LEU A 678 -10.92 39.96 23.01
CA LEU A 678 -11.15 41.16 23.81
C LEU A 678 -11.81 40.84 25.17
N SER A 679 -12.70 39.84 25.24
CA SER A 679 -13.31 39.44 26.51
C SER A 679 -12.32 38.71 27.44
N GLU A 680 -11.42 37.87 26.89
CA GLU A 680 -10.31 37.26 27.63
C GLU A 680 -9.28 38.30 28.13
N ILE A 681 -8.97 39.31 27.31
CA ILE A 681 -8.02 40.38 27.66
C ILE A 681 -8.59 41.33 28.71
N PHE A 682 -9.87 41.68 28.62
CA PHE A 682 -10.46 42.72 29.47
C PHE A 682 -11.23 42.22 30.69
N LYS A 683 -11.37 40.90 30.91
CA LYS A 683 -12.02 40.28 32.08
C LYS A 683 -13.20 41.09 32.62
N PHE A 684 -14.19 41.38 31.79
CA PHE A 684 -15.47 41.90 32.30
C PHE A 684 -16.30 40.73 32.83
N THR A 685 -16.36 40.62 34.15
CA THR A 685 -17.28 39.71 34.83
C THR A 685 -18.70 40.27 34.70
N THR A 686 -19.56 39.61 33.94
CA THR A 686 -21.01 39.71 34.14
C THR A 686 -21.55 38.33 34.41
N SER A 687 -21.96 38.16 35.67
CA SER A 687 -22.80 37.08 36.17
C SER A 687 -24.12 37.05 35.40
N ASP A 688 -24.55 35.87 34.94
CA ASP A 688 -25.69 35.17 35.54
C ASP A 688 -26.11 33.95 34.70
N THR A 689 -26.55 32.96 35.46
CA THR A 689 -27.01 31.61 35.15
C THR A 689 -28.24 31.53 34.25
N VAL A 690 -28.30 30.56 33.32
CA VAL A 690 -29.55 29.89 32.90
C VAL A 690 -29.26 28.40 32.58
N PRO A 691 -30.14 27.44 32.96
CA PRO A 691 -29.85 26.02 32.97
C PRO A 691 -30.21 25.28 31.66
N THR A 692 -29.61 24.09 31.57
CA THR A 692 -29.77 23.03 30.58
C THR A 692 -31.19 22.46 30.46
N ALA A 693 -31.68 22.29 29.21
CA ALA A 693 -32.36 21.12 28.62
C ALA A 693 -33.37 21.54 27.50
N PRO A 694 -33.83 20.64 26.60
CA PRO A 694 -33.16 19.56 25.88
C PRO A 694 -33.35 19.69 24.34
N ALA A 695 -32.68 18.81 23.59
CA ALA A 695 -32.74 18.75 22.14
C ALA A 695 -34.06 18.17 21.59
N GLU A 696 -34.58 18.77 20.52
CA GLU A 696 -35.45 18.13 19.52
C GLU A 696 -35.10 18.63 18.10
N PRO A 697 -35.35 17.82 17.04
CA PRO A 697 -34.76 18.00 15.72
C PRO A 697 -35.72 18.70 14.74
N ALA A 698 -35.16 19.43 13.76
CA ALA A 698 -35.57 19.48 12.35
C ALA A 698 -35.35 20.86 11.71
N THR A 699 -35.02 20.80 10.41
CA THR A 699 -34.98 21.88 9.41
C THR A 699 -33.81 22.85 9.51
N GLN A 700 -32.79 22.61 8.68
CA GLN A 700 -31.79 23.62 8.33
C GLN A 700 -32.49 24.74 7.55
N GLU A 701 -33.09 25.70 8.25
CA GLU A 701 -33.40 27.00 7.67
C GLU A 701 -32.07 27.64 7.26
N SER A 702 -31.96 28.08 6.00
CA SER A 702 -30.73 28.69 5.52
C SER A 702 -30.44 29.93 6.36
N GLU A 703 -29.20 30.12 6.83
CA GLU A 703 -28.82 31.23 7.73
C GLU A 703 -29.29 32.61 7.21
N GLN A 704 -29.39 32.75 5.89
CA GLN A 704 -29.91 33.93 5.20
C GLN A 704 -31.39 34.22 5.51
N ASP A 705 -32.23 33.20 5.70
CA ASP A 705 -33.66 33.37 6.02
C ASP A 705 -33.85 33.92 7.45
N VAL A 706 -33.00 33.47 8.39
CA VAL A 706 -32.98 34.00 9.76
C VAL A 706 -32.57 35.48 9.76
N VAL A 707 -31.60 35.87 8.93
CA VAL A 707 -31.17 37.26 8.78
C VAL A 707 -32.27 38.14 8.17
N ILE A 708 -32.95 37.66 7.13
CA ILE A 708 -34.06 38.37 6.48
C ILE A 708 -35.21 38.59 7.49
N ALA A 709 -35.59 37.56 8.24
CA ALA A 709 -36.64 37.66 9.25
C ALA A 709 -36.28 38.68 10.35
N LYS A 710 -35.02 38.69 10.80
CA LYS A 710 -34.52 39.65 11.81
C LYS A 710 -34.54 41.09 11.30
N LEU A 711 -34.12 41.33 10.05
CA LEU A 711 -34.16 42.67 9.43
C LEU A 711 -35.59 43.17 9.24
N GLN A 712 -36.51 42.30 8.81
CA GLN A 712 -37.93 42.65 8.69
C GLN A 712 -38.56 42.97 10.05
N GLN A 713 -38.19 42.24 11.12
CA GLN A 713 -38.64 42.54 12.48
C GLN A 713 -38.12 43.90 12.98
N GLN A 714 -36.85 44.23 12.72
CA GLN A 714 -36.28 45.53 13.07
C GLN A 714 -36.95 46.68 12.32
N LEU A 715 -37.23 46.50 11.03
CA LEU A 715 -37.99 47.47 10.23
C LEU A 715 -39.41 47.66 10.77
N ALA A 716 -40.11 46.57 11.12
CA ALA A 716 -41.46 46.65 11.68
C ALA A 716 -41.50 47.43 13.00
N ALA A 717 -40.48 47.28 13.86
CA ALA A 717 -40.39 48.03 15.11
C ALA A 717 -40.14 49.54 14.90
N LEU A 718 -39.46 49.92 13.82
CA LEU A 718 -39.12 51.32 13.51
C LEU A 718 -40.22 52.06 12.73
N ARG A 719 -41.09 51.35 12.01
CA ARG A 719 -42.20 51.92 11.22
C ARG A 719 -43.08 52.93 11.98
N PRO A 720 -43.51 52.70 13.23
CA PRO A 720 -44.32 53.66 13.97
C PRO A 720 -43.62 55.02 14.16
N SER A 721 -42.35 55.01 14.56
CA SER A 721 -41.55 56.23 14.72
C SER A 721 -41.12 56.86 13.39
N ALA A 722 -40.84 56.03 12.38
CA ALA A 722 -40.48 56.49 11.04
C ALA A 722 -41.66 57.18 10.35
N SER A 723 -42.89 56.71 10.53
CA SER A 723 -44.10 57.36 9.98
C SER A 723 -44.28 58.81 10.47
N ILE A 724 -43.88 59.09 11.72
CA ILE A 724 -43.88 60.44 12.31
C ILE A 724 -42.84 61.34 11.62
N GLY A 725 -41.70 60.77 11.20
CA GLY A 725 -40.68 61.44 10.40
C GLY A 725 -41.03 61.59 8.92
N GLU A 726 -41.65 60.58 8.31
CA GLU A 726 -42.02 60.54 6.89
C GLU A 726 -43.07 61.59 6.53
N PHE A 727 -43.99 61.90 7.46
CA PHE A 727 -44.95 63.01 7.30
C PHE A 727 -44.26 64.38 7.07
N VAL A 728 -42.99 64.52 7.45
CA VAL A 728 -42.19 65.74 7.28
C VAL A 728 -41.54 65.83 5.90
N LEU A 729 -41.31 64.69 5.22
CA LEU A 729 -40.52 64.60 3.98
C LEU A 729 -41.35 64.43 2.70
N ARG A 730 -42.69 64.53 2.77
CA ARG A 730 -43.55 64.54 1.57
C ARG A 730 -43.50 65.86 0.79
N GLN A 731 -42.33 66.16 0.21
CA GLN A 731 -42.19 66.91 -1.04
C GLN A 731 -40.96 66.36 -1.80
N GLY A 732 -41.16 65.42 -2.72
CA GLY A 732 -40.14 65.05 -3.72
C GLY A 732 -40.03 63.57 -4.09
N THR A 733 -40.67 63.20 -5.20
CA THR A 733 -40.28 62.22 -6.25
C THR A 733 -39.60 60.87 -5.92
N GLN A 734 -40.26 59.77 -6.32
CA GLN A 734 -39.70 58.41 -6.42
C GLN A 734 -39.24 58.05 -7.85
N PRO A 735 -38.26 57.16 -8.04
CA PRO A 735 -38.03 56.48 -9.32
C PRO A 735 -38.36 54.98 -9.33
N LYS A 736 -38.53 54.50 -10.57
CA LYS A 736 -39.13 53.25 -11.10
C LYS A 736 -38.32 51.96 -10.91
N ALA A 737 -39.05 50.83 -10.86
CA ALA A 737 -38.56 49.46 -11.03
C ALA A 737 -38.38 49.05 -12.51
N VAL A 738 -37.40 48.18 -12.78
CA VAL A 738 -37.25 47.40 -14.02
C VAL A 738 -36.96 45.93 -13.68
N LEU A 739 -37.67 45.03 -14.35
CA LEU A 739 -37.58 43.57 -14.28
C LEU A 739 -36.52 43.01 -15.24
N GLY A 740 -35.84 41.92 -14.85
CA GLY A 740 -34.98 41.10 -15.71
C GLY A 740 -34.69 39.72 -15.09
N SER A 741 -34.78 38.67 -15.89
CA SER A 741 -34.99 37.25 -15.54
C SER A 741 -33.75 36.34 -15.65
N ASN A 742 -33.71 35.27 -14.83
CA ASN A 742 -33.35 33.85 -15.09
C ASN A 742 -32.42 33.16 -14.05
N LEU A 743 -33.02 32.23 -13.28
CA LEU A 743 -32.59 30.92 -12.75
C LEU A 743 -31.13 30.62 -12.29
N SER A 744 -30.31 31.63 -12.01
CA SER A 744 -29.22 31.59 -11.01
C SER A 744 -29.51 32.54 -9.84
N GLN A 745 -30.73 33.07 -9.80
CA GLN A 745 -31.08 34.28 -9.10
C GLN A 745 -31.41 34.09 -7.63
N GLN A 746 -31.73 32.90 -7.09
CA GLN A 746 -32.25 32.83 -5.72
C GLN A 746 -31.23 33.21 -4.62
N THR A 747 -29.95 32.87 -4.77
CA THR A 747 -28.92 33.27 -3.78
C THR A 747 -28.59 34.76 -3.89
N ASP A 748 -28.50 35.25 -5.12
CA ASP A 748 -28.24 36.67 -5.40
C ASP A 748 -29.45 37.55 -5.10
N GLU A 749 -30.68 37.03 -5.24
CA GLU A 749 -31.94 37.69 -4.85
C GLU A 749 -32.02 37.80 -3.34
N LYS A 750 -31.68 36.75 -2.58
CA LYS A 750 -31.66 36.82 -1.11
C LYS A 750 -30.59 37.81 -0.63
N ALA A 751 -29.40 37.80 -1.25
CA ALA A 751 -28.35 38.77 -0.95
C ALA A 751 -28.75 40.22 -1.29
N ALA A 752 -29.33 40.44 -2.48
CA ALA A 752 -29.84 41.75 -2.90
C ALA A 752 -31.04 42.21 -2.05
N LEU A 753 -31.87 41.28 -1.57
CA LEU A 753 -32.98 41.55 -0.65
C LEU A 753 -32.44 41.97 0.72
N ILE A 754 -31.39 41.32 1.23
CA ILE A 754 -30.72 41.71 2.47
C ILE A 754 -30.14 43.13 2.35
N GLU A 755 -29.43 43.44 1.26
CA GLU A 755 -28.86 44.78 1.01
C GLU A 755 -29.96 45.85 0.92
N ARG A 756 -31.06 45.54 0.22
CA ARG A 756 -32.24 46.41 0.15
C ARG A 756 -32.89 46.64 1.51
N LEU A 757 -33.09 45.58 2.31
CA LEU A 757 -33.67 45.70 3.65
C LEU A 757 -32.75 46.48 4.60
N GLN A 758 -31.43 46.33 4.47
CA GLN A 758 -30.47 47.13 5.22
C GLN A 758 -30.55 48.62 4.83
N GLY A 759 -30.69 48.93 3.54
CA GLY A 759 -30.93 50.29 3.05
C GLY A 759 -32.23 50.90 3.60
N GLU A 760 -33.34 50.16 3.51
CA GLU A 760 -34.64 50.59 4.06
C GLU A 760 -34.57 50.80 5.59
N LEU A 761 -33.79 49.98 6.31
CA LEU A 761 -33.62 50.09 7.75
C LEU A 761 -32.84 51.35 8.14
N MET A 762 -31.77 51.66 7.40
CA MET A 762 -31.00 52.90 7.60
C MET A 762 -31.87 54.14 7.38
N GLU A 763 -32.70 54.15 6.34
CA GLU A 763 -33.63 55.25 6.06
C GLU A 763 -34.72 55.35 7.15
N ALA A 764 -35.28 54.21 7.57
CA ALA A 764 -36.27 54.16 8.65
C ALA A 764 -35.70 54.62 10.00
N GLN A 765 -34.45 54.28 10.32
CA GLN A 765 -33.76 54.79 11.52
C GLN A 765 -33.56 56.31 11.44
N ALA A 766 -33.12 56.83 10.29
CA ALA A 766 -32.98 58.27 10.10
C ALA A 766 -34.32 59.00 10.32
N LEU A 767 -35.41 58.50 9.72
CA LEU A 767 -36.77 59.03 9.93
C LEU A 767 -37.24 58.90 11.39
N ALA A 768 -36.95 57.77 12.04
CA ALA A 768 -37.31 57.52 13.44
C ALA A 768 -36.59 58.49 14.39
N THR A 769 -35.31 58.82 14.16
CA THR A 769 -34.61 59.82 14.98
C THR A 769 -35.21 61.21 14.84
N ILE A 770 -35.64 61.59 13.63
CA ILE A 770 -36.35 62.86 13.37
C ILE A 770 -37.69 62.86 14.12
N GLY A 771 -38.45 61.75 14.03
CA GLY A 771 -39.70 61.55 14.76
C GLY A 771 -39.53 61.63 16.28
N ALA A 772 -38.53 60.94 16.83
CA ALA A 772 -38.21 60.91 18.27
C ALA A 772 -37.78 62.28 18.79
N ASN A 773 -36.94 63.02 18.05
CA ASN A 773 -36.54 64.38 18.42
C ASN A 773 -37.73 65.34 18.45
N ARG A 774 -38.70 65.16 17.55
CA ARG A 774 -39.94 65.95 17.55
C ARG A 774 -40.89 65.53 18.67
N LEU A 775 -41.02 64.23 18.94
CA LEU A 775 -41.78 63.72 20.08
C LEU A 775 -41.22 64.28 21.39
N ASN A 776 -39.90 64.29 21.56
CA ASN A 776 -39.23 64.90 22.71
C ASN A 776 -39.47 66.41 22.78
N LYS A 777 -39.40 67.14 21.66
CA LYS A 777 -39.76 68.58 21.62
C LYS A 777 -41.23 68.81 21.96
N TRP A 778 -42.14 67.95 21.52
CA TRP A 778 -43.57 68.02 21.83
C TRP A 778 -43.82 67.70 23.30
N GLN A 779 -43.19 66.65 23.85
CA GLN A 779 -43.27 66.29 25.26
C GLN A 779 -42.73 67.41 26.15
N GLN A 780 -41.58 68.00 25.82
CA GLN A 780 -41.02 69.16 26.54
C GLN A 780 -41.91 70.41 26.49
N ARG A 781 -42.78 70.53 25.49
CA ARG A 781 -43.64 71.69 25.26
C ARG A 781 -45.05 71.54 25.86
N ASN A 782 -45.52 70.30 26.03
CA ASN A 782 -46.85 70.01 26.58
C ASN A 782 -46.84 69.42 27.99
N PHE A 783 -45.70 68.91 28.48
CA PHE A 783 -45.53 68.37 29.84
C PHE A 783 -44.53 69.18 30.68
N ARG A 784 -44.50 70.51 30.49
CA ARG A 784 -43.87 71.46 31.40
C ARG A 784 -44.90 72.24 32.19
#